data_AF-A0AAE1KD73-F1
#
_entry.id   AF-A0AAE1KD73-F1
#
_cell.length_a   1.000
_cell.length_b   1.000
_cell.length_c   1.000
_cell.angle_alpha   90.00
_cell.angle_beta   90.00
_cell.angle_gamma   90.00
#
_symmetry.space_group_name_H-M   'P 1'
#
loop_
_entity.id
_entity.type
_entity.pdbx_description
1 polymer ?
#
loop_
_entity_poly.entity_id
_entity_poly.type
_entity_poly.pdbx_seq_one_letter_code
_entity_poly.pdbx_strand_id
1 'polypeptide(L)'
;MDTANAENGAGATSVGDVSTDFDAETDKIVFLEGESPYGEDIGDIGIDSTTLTRLELSLAGFSEKITNLSIFMMRLAAMDSEFEAFAMEKDHVELDSVEKGLEFDLLSGILGSEIGELDRFLHTLRTEIADARQRISLCNHLGETCVVLKEKVCDFERCLKQSEEQFSVIKMQSANFQRNLSHFKREETGENDVGRIISEENESLNKKPEINMHTAERQRNILRMLEKSLAREIDLEKNLNDSLQIEEELKLRMSSLEQELVYAEEEATDAWERWFEADCANQILMGISRDLLGRLQISQFNLNGFTQRESELRAKDLANSEDSTSDKVNSLKKQLKESELQLLNTKASADEYQKLYNVMCSDVRDMENLIVELKENASKAESRANSAEAEHGLLAESNTKLNEEPVLLKEGAAATKVELLERQLKESDLQLQHAIASAEASQEKQNMLYSTIEDMENVIRDLKSNVSKFESRADSAEEKCIVLSESNAELNEELSFLRSRFECLEETLHQVEKTKMATAKDIGMHIMNFKTLVTQLAVERERLNKQISSLAFENKILVVKLEKTYRGPSQGANDSNRESGSSAREFKADMTGQNLSSKENEMKPVEPMPDTETVRRTDAGALSLKHLLIAILVSLVSAVTFLLLKDKNFDISHYFIS
;
A
#
# COMPACT_ATOMS: atom_id res chain seq x y z
N MET A 1 23.88 -38.57 -65.38
CA MET A 1 25.31 -38.21 -65.37
C MET A 1 25.53 -37.35 -64.15
N ASP A 2 26.00 -37.82 -63.00
CA ASP A 2 26.41 -39.12 -62.46
C ASP A 2 26.23 -38.93 -60.93
N THR A 3 25.42 -39.72 -60.20
CA THR A 3 25.77 -40.99 -59.51
C THR A 3 27.10 -40.92 -58.73
N ALA A 4 27.27 -41.37 -57.48
CA ALA A 4 26.44 -42.13 -56.54
C ALA A 4 27.24 -42.31 -55.21
N ASN A 5 26.59 -42.98 -54.24
CA ASN A 5 27.09 -43.71 -53.07
C ASN A 5 27.35 -42.88 -51.80
N ALA A 6 26.56 -42.97 -50.72
CA ALA A 6 25.90 -44.09 -50.03
C ALA A 6 26.88 -45.17 -49.55
N GLU A 7 27.13 -45.21 -48.24
CA GLU A 7 27.25 -46.47 -47.51
C GLU A 7 26.94 -46.30 -46.01
N ASN A 8 26.13 -47.25 -45.54
CA ASN A 8 25.58 -47.39 -44.21
C ASN A 8 26.61 -47.90 -43.19
N GLY A 9 26.36 -47.63 -41.91
CA GLY A 9 26.97 -48.34 -40.79
C GLY A 9 26.09 -48.28 -39.55
N ALA A 10 25.23 -49.27 -39.38
CA ALA A 10 24.48 -49.53 -38.14
C ALA A 10 25.41 -50.14 -37.06
N GLY A 11 25.17 -49.80 -35.78
CA GLY A 11 25.92 -50.37 -34.66
C GLY A 11 25.50 -49.87 -33.27
N ALA A 12 24.36 -50.39 -32.80
CA ALA A 12 23.87 -50.61 -31.44
C ALA A 12 24.61 -50.08 -30.17
N THR A 13 23.79 -49.50 -29.27
CA THR A 13 23.79 -49.54 -27.78
C THR A 13 25.02 -49.08 -26.98
N SER A 14 24.82 -48.02 -26.19
CA SER A 14 25.27 -47.98 -24.78
C SER A 14 24.37 -47.04 -23.96
N VAL A 15 23.83 -47.59 -22.88
CA VAL A 15 23.24 -46.90 -21.73
C VAL A 15 24.28 -45.93 -21.14
N GLY A 16 23.83 -44.76 -20.72
CA GLY A 16 24.66 -43.72 -20.09
C GLY A 16 23.79 -42.60 -19.54
N ASP A 17 23.12 -42.91 -18.44
CA ASP A 17 22.46 -41.96 -17.54
C ASP A 17 23.53 -40.98 -17.00
N VAL A 18 23.40 -39.69 -17.32
CA VAL A 18 24.17 -38.61 -16.67
C VAL A 18 23.22 -37.44 -16.45
N SER A 19 22.69 -37.39 -15.23
CA SER A 19 22.17 -36.17 -14.62
C SER A 19 23.19 -35.04 -14.80
N THR A 20 22.76 -33.95 -15.43
CA THR A 20 23.44 -32.66 -15.29
C THR A 20 22.51 -31.75 -14.53
N ASP A 21 22.72 -31.72 -13.21
CA ASP A 21 22.38 -30.56 -12.37
C ASP A 21 23.04 -29.35 -13.01
N PHE A 22 22.22 -28.43 -13.52
CA PHE A 22 22.61 -27.04 -13.65
C PHE A 22 21.92 -26.29 -12.51
N ASP A 23 22.62 -26.22 -11.38
CA ASP A 23 22.39 -25.22 -10.35
C ASP A 23 22.57 -23.84 -10.99
N ALA A 24 21.46 -23.19 -11.33
CA ALA A 24 21.43 -21.75 -11.57
C ALA A 24 21.50 -21.06 -10.19
N GLU A 25 22.72 -20.94 -9.69
CA GLU A 25 23.10 -20.18 -8.52
C GLU A 25 22.55 -18.75 -8.68
N THR A 26 21.63 -18.40 -7.77
CA THR A 26 21.03 -17.09 -7.70
C THR A 26 22.09 -16.08 -7.29
N ASP A 27 22.40 -15.15 -8.20
CA ASP A 27 23.31 -14.04 -7.96
C ASP A 27 22.67 -13.06 -6.96
N LYS A 28 22.81 -13.37 -5.67
CA LYS A 28 22.64 -12.42 -4.57
C LYS A 28 23.76 -11.40 -4.69
N ILE A 29 23.50 -10.27 -5.36
CA ILE A 29 24.35 -9.09 -5.23
C ILE A 29 24.12 -8.50 -3.84
N VAL A 30 24.93 -8.97 -2.89
CA VAL A 30 25.18 -8.32 -1.61
C VAL A 30 26.03 -7.09 -1.90
N PHE A 31 25.50 -5.89 -1.65
CA PHE A 31 26.30 -4.67 -1.67
C PHE A 31 27.28 -4.69 -0.50
N LEU A 32 28.55 -4.93 -0.80
CA LEU A 32 29.65 -4.63 0.12
C LEU A 32 29.94 -3.13 0.02
N GLU A 33 29.64 -2.43 1.11
CA GLU A 33 30.16 -1.12 1.44
C GLU A 33 31.69 -1.25 1.57
N GLY A 34 32.40 -0.90 0.50
CA GLY A 34 33.86 -0.89 0.42
C GLY A 34 34.35 0.53 0.21
N GLU A 35 34.78 1.18 1.30
CA GLU A 35 35.62 2.37 1.23
C GLU A 35 36.89 2.05 0.44
N SER A 36 37.16 2.82 -0.62
CA SER A 36 38.45 2.87 -1.30
C SER A 36 39.01 4.30 -1.23
N PRO A 37 40.23 4.50 -0.71
CA PRO A 37 40.87 5.79 -0.69
C PRO A 37 41.74 5.92 -1.95
N TYR A 38 41.42 6.84 -2.86
CA TYR A 38 42.37 7.68 -3.61
C TYR A 38 41.56 8.55 -4.57
N GLY A 39 41.68 9.87 -4.42
CA GLY A 39 40.94 10.84 -5.19
C GLY A 39 41.47 10.98 -6.61
N GLU A 40 40.57 10.91 -7.58
CA GLU A 40 40.60 11.72 -8.78
C GLU A 40 39.15 11.94 -9.26
N ASP A 41 38.81 13.21 -9.44
CA ASP A 41 37.48 13.75 -9.71
C ASP A 41 37.03 13.34 -11.13
N ILE A 42 36.36 12.20 -11.25
CA ILE A 42 35.57 11.83 -12.43
C ILE A 42 34.13 11.74 -11.96
N GLY A 43 33.33 12.73 -12.39
CA GLY A 43 31.93 12.88 -12.01
C GLY A 43 31.15 11.57 -12.13
N ASP A 44 30.35 11.32 -11.10
CA ASP A 44 29.46 10.18 -10.97
C ASP A 44 28.41 10.16 -12.11
N ILE A 45 28.77 9.52 -13.22
CA ILE A 45 27.96 9.35 -14.43
C ILE A 45 26.99 8.16 -14.29
N GLY A 46 26.99 7.46 -13.14
CA GLY A 46 26.01 6.41 -12.85
C GLY A 46 24.64 7.00 -12.54
N ILE A 47 23.58 6.47 -13.17
CA ILE A 47 22.24 6.63 -12.61
C ILE A 47 22.18 5.77 -11.36
N ASP A 48 22.23 6.41 -10.20
CA ASP A 48 21.98 5.72 -8.95
C ASP A 48 20.56 5.15 -8.98
N SER A 49 20.43 3.87 -8.60
CA SER A 49 19.17 3.17 -8.35
C SER A 49 18.14 4.02 -7.59
N THR A 50 18.60 4.87 -6.68
CA THR A 50 17.76 5.80 -5.92
C THR A 50 17.02 6.81 -6.81
N THR A 51 17.68 7.33 -7.84
CA THR A 51 17.06 8.29 -8.78
C THR A 51 15.99 7.63 -9.65
N LEU A 52 16.19 6.37 -10.02
CA LEU A 52 15.22 5.59 -10.79
C LEU A 52 13.98 5.25 -9.95
N THR A 53 14.18 4.82 -8.69
CA THR A 53 13.06 4.56 -7.76
C THR A 53 12.28 5.83 -7.42
N ARG A 54 12.95 6.99 -7.34
CA ARG A 54 12.27 8.28 -7.15
C ARG A 54 11.38 8.62 -8.36
N LEU A 55 11.87 8.37 -9.57
CA LEU A 55 11.13 8.61 -10.80
C LEU A 55 9.91 7.69 -10.91
N GLU A 56 10.07 6.42 -10.54
CA GLU A 56 8.99 5.43 -10.45
C GLU A 56 7.89 5.87 -9.47
N LEU A 57 8.26 6.28 -8.25
CA LEU A 57 7.31 6.81 -7.27
C LEU A 57 6.61 8.09 -7.74
N SER A 58 7.35 8.99 -8.39
CA SER A 58 6.81 10.25 -8.92
C SER A 58 5.82 10.01 -10.05
N LEU A 59 6.11 9.05 -10.93
CA LEU A 59 5.22 8.64 -12.02
C LEU A 59 3.98 7.89 -11.53
N ALA A 60 4.15 7.03 -10.53
CA ALA A 60 3.03 6.36 -9.87
C ALA A 60 2.10 7.38 -9.19
N GLY A 61 2.66 8.33 -8.43
CA GLY A 61 1.91 9.39 -7.78
C GLY A 61 1.21 10.33 -8.77
N PHE A 62 1.86 10.64 -9.91
CA PHE A 62 1.22 11.37 -11.02
C PHE A 62 -0.01 10.64 -11.55
N SER A 63 0.16 9.34 -11.82
CA SER A 63 -0.90 8.50 -12.40
C SER A 63 -2.06 8.34 -11.42
N GLU A 64 -1.78 8.12 -10.14
CA GLU A 64 -2.79 8.09 -9.07
C GLU A 64 -3.55 9.42 -9.00
N LYS A 65 -2.84 10.55 -9.02
CA LYS A 65 -3.48 11.88 -8.96
C LYS A 65 -4.38 12.14 -10.17
N ILE A 66 -3.99 11.69 -11.37
CA ILE A 66 -4.85 11.73 -12.57
C ILE A 66 -6.10 10.89 -12.39
N THR A 67 -6.00 9.66 -11.85
CA THR A 67 -7.18 8.82 -11.63
C THR A 67 -8.14 9.45 -10.60
N ASN A 68 -7.61 10.02 -9.52
CA ASN A 68 -8.40 10.74 -8.52
C ASN A 68 -9.10 11.97 -9.12
N LEU A 69 -8.39 12.73 -9.97
CA LEU A 69 -8.96 13.84 -10.73
C LEU A 69 -10.02 13.39 -11.73
N SER A 70 -9.87 12.22 -12.35
CA SER A 70 -10.89 11.66 -13.24
C SER A 70 -12.18 11.34 -12.50
N ILE A 71 -12.09 10.82 -11.27
CA ILE A 71 -13.25 10.57 -10.40
C ILE A 71 -13.89 11.89 -9.98
N PHE A 72 -13.08 12.88 -9.60
CA PHE A 72 -13.57 14.21 -9.24
C PHE A 72 -14.26 14.91 -10.42
N MET A 73 -13.67 14.81 -11.62
CA MET A 73 -14.23 15.31 -12.87
C MET A 73 -15.58 14.65 -13.19
N MET A 74 -15.71 13.34 -12.98
CA MET A 74 -16.99 12.63 -13.19
C MET A 74 -18.10 13.18 -12.30
N ARG A 75 -17.80 13.49 -11.02
CA ARG A 75 -18.78 14.11 -10.10
C ARG A 75 -19.14 15.53 -10.53
N LEU A 76 -18.15 16.30 -10.98
CA LEU A 76 -18.36 17.65 -11.48
C LEU A 76 -19.19 17.64 -12.78
N ALA A 77 -18.98 16.67 -13.67
CA ALA A 77 -19.78 16.49 -14.87
C ALA A 77 -21.25 16.17 -14.55
N ALA A 78 -21.51 15.36 -13.52
CA ALA A 78 -22.86 15.11 -13.05
C ALA A 78 -23.52 16.41 -12.54
N MET A 79 -22.79 17.21 -11.76
CA MET A 79 -23.27 18.53 -11.32
C MET A 79 -23.49 19.52 -12.47
N ASP A 80 -22.63 19.54 -13.50
CA ASP A 80 -22.82 20.38 -14.71
C ASP A 80 -24.13 20.02 -15.42
N SER A 81 -24.43 18.72 -15.55
CA SER A 81 -25.67 18.24 -16.18
C SER A 81 -26.92 18.53 -15.34
N GLU A 82 -26.82 18.46 -14.01
CA GLU A 82 -27.90 18.85 -13.10
C GLU A 82 -28.13 20.36 -13.17
N PHE A 83 -27.05 21.15 -13.20
CA PHE A 83 -27.11 22.61 -13.33
C PHE A 83 -27.71 23.06 -14.66
N GLU A 84 -27.37 22.42 -15.77
CA GLU A 84 -27.97 22.65 -17.09
C GLU A 84 -29.48 22.33 -17.08
N ALA A 85 -29.90 21.27 -16.39
CA ALA A 85 -31.32 20.92 -16.22
C ALA A 85 -32.08 21.97 -15.39
N PHE A 86 -31.49 22.47 -14.29
CA PHE A 86 -32.08 23.53 -13.47
C PHE A 86 -32.19 24.86 -14.23
N ALA A 87 -31.23 25.19 -15.10
CA ALA A 87 -31.27 26.41 -15.91
C ALA A 87 -32.39 26.39 -16.98
N MET A 88 -32.83 25.22 -17.42
CA MET A 88 -33.94 25.07 -18.37
C MET A 88 -35.33 25.17 -17.71
N GLU A 89 -35.45 24.93 -16.40
CA GLU A 89 -36.69 24.99 -15.64
C GLU A 89 -37.01 26.43 -15.22
N LYS A 90 -37.49 27.22 -16.18
CA LYS A 90 -37.62 28.69 -16.15
C LYS A 90 -38.49 29.33 -15.06
N ASP A 91 -39.10 28.59 -14.13
CA ASP A 91 -40.23 29.13 -13.36
C ASP A 91 -39.98 29.51 -11.89
N HIS A 92 -38.94 29.06 -11.19
CA HIS A 92 -38.61 29.63 -9.86
C HIS A 92 -37.11 29.55 -9.57
N VAL A 93 -36.42 30.70 -9.52
CA VAL A 93 -35.04 30.77 -9.00
C VAL A 93 -35.10 30.50 -7.48
N GLU A 94 -34.99 29.23 -7.12
CA GLU A 94 -34.91 28.76 -5.74
C GLU A 94 -33.51 29.08 -5.18
N LEU A 95 -33.41 29.47 -3.90
CA LEU A 95 -32.14 29.82 -3.25
C LEU A 95 -31.09 28.69 -3.36
N ASP A 96 -31.58 27.44 -3.45
CA ASP A 96 -30.81 26.20 -3.62
C ASP A 96 -30.05 26.13 -4.96
N SER A 97 -30.57 26.75 -6.04
CA SER A 97 -29.93 26.80 -7.35
C SER A 97 -28.69 27.71 -7.40
N VAL A 98 -28.73 28.81 -6.64
CA VAL A 98 -27.62 29.77 -6.54
C VAL A 98 -26.49 29.19 -5.70
N GLU A 99 -26.81 28.49 -4.61
CA GLU A 99 -25.82 27.80 -3.76
C GLU A 99 -25.08 26.70 -4.55
N LYS A 100 -25.82 25.87 -5.29
CA LYS A 100 -25.24 24.83 -6.17
C LYS A 100 -24.39 25.40 -7.32
N GLY A 101 -24.79 26.54 -7.89
CA GLY A 101 -24.00 27.23 -8.91
C GLY A 101 -22.68 27.79 -8.38
N LEU A 102 -22.67 28.34 -7.17
CA LEU A 102 -21.45 28.78 -6.48
C LEU A 102 -20.54 27.62 -6.09
N GLU A 103 -21.13 26.51 -5.64
CA GLU A 103 -20.40 25.27 -5.36
C GLU A 103 -19.72 24.73 -6.64
N PHE A 104 -20.44 24.70 -7.76
CA PHE A 104 -19.91 24.29 -9.05
C PHE A 104 -18.77 25.20 -9.55
N ASP A 105 -18.91 26.53 -9.43
CA ASP A 105 -17.86 27.50 -9.80
C ASP A 105 -16.60 27.32 -8.95
N LEU A 106 -16.76 27.13 -7.64
CA LEU A 106 -15.64 26.88 -6.72
C LEU A 106 -14.93 25.56 -7.05
N LEU A 107 -15.67 24.46 -7.23
CA LEU A 107 -15.11 23.14 -7.55
C LEU A 107 -14.44 23.12 -8.92
N SER A 108 -15.00 23.84 -9.91
CA SER A 108 -14.38 24.04 -11.23
C SER A 108 -13.08 24.85 -11.13
N GLY A 109 -13.04 25.86 -10.26
CA GLY A 109 -11.83 26.63 -9.97
C GLY A 109 -10.74 25.79 -9.30
N ILE A 110 -11.11 24.93 -8.34
CA ILE A 110 -10.20 23.97 -7.69
C ILE A 110 -9.64 22.99 -8.73
N LEU A 111 -10.51 22.42 -9.59
CA LEU A 111 -10.10 21.54 -10.68
C LEU A 111 -9.09 22.22 -11.61
N GLY A 112 -9.38 23.47 -12.03
CA GLY A 112 -8.48 24.23 -12.90
C GLY A 112 -7.11 24.52 -12.27
N SER A 113 -7.09 24.83 -10.97
CA SER A 113 -5.84 25.03 -10.21
C SER A 113 -5.01 23.75 -10.13
N GLU A 114 -5.66 22.63 -9.82
CA GLU A 114 -5.01 21.32 -9.68
C GLU A 114 -4.49 20.82 -11.03
N ILE A 115 -5.26 20.98 -12.12
CA ILE A 115 -4.78 20.70 -13.49
C ILE A 115 -3.55 21.56 -13.82
N GLY A 116 -3.54 22.84 -13.44
CA GLY A 116 -2.38 23.72 -13.69
C GLY A 116 -1.12 23.32 -12.92
N GLU A 117 -1.27 22.82 -11.69
CA GLU A 117 -0.15 22.27 -10.91
C GLU A 117 0.36 20.95 -11.49
N LEU A 118 -0.57 20.06 -11.87
CA LEU A 118 -0.27 18.78 -12.45
C LEU A 118 0.40 18.91 -13.84
N ASP A 119 0.03 19.91 -14.63
CA ASP A 119 0.67 20.25 -15.91
C ASP A 119 2.13 20.68 -15.71
N ARG A 120 2.42 21.48 -14.68
CA ARG A 120 3.81 21.81 -14.30
C ARG A 120 4.58 20.57 -13.83
N PHE A 121 3.96 19.71 -13.04
CA PHE A 121 4.58 18.48 -12.56
C PHE A 121 4.88 17.51 -13.72
N LEU A 122 3.96 17.38 -14.68
CA LEU A 122 4.16 16.61 -15.92
C LEU A 122 5.38 17.11 -16.70
N HIS A 123 5.55 18.43 -16.80
CA HIS A 123 6.74 19.01 -17.44
C HIS A 123 8.02 18.61 -16.71
N THR A 124 8.06 18.69 -15.37
CA THR A 124 9.19 18.23 -14.57
C THR A 124 9.47 16.76 -14.78
N LEU A 125 8.45 15.91 -14.76
CA LEU A 125 8.58 14.46 -14.94
C LEU A 125 9.15 14.11 -16.33
N ARG A 126 8.68 14.78 -17.40
CA ARG A 126 9.24 14.63 -18.75
C ARG A 126 10.72 14.99 -18.79
N THR A 127 11.11 16.09 -18.14
CA THR A 127 12.52 16.49 -18.11
C THR A 127 13.39 15.50 -17.33
N GLU A 128 12.90 14.95 -16.23
CA GLU A 128 13.63 13.94 -15.44
C GLU A 128 13.76 12.61 -16.18
N ILE A 129 12.71 12.13 -16.88
CA ILE A 129 12.80 10.94 -17.73
C ILE A 129 13.76 11.15 -18.90
N ALA A 130 13.74 12.34 -19.53
CA ALA A 130 14.65 12.66 -20.62
C ALA A 130 16.12 12.73 -20.16
N ASP A 131 16.38 13.31 -18.98
CA ASP A 131 17.71 13.34 -18.37
C ASP A 131 18.18 11.92 -18.01
N ALA A 132 17.32 11.10 -17.40
CA ALA A 132 17.62 9.70 -17.12
C ALA A 132 17.94 8.91 -18.40
N ARG A 133 17.16 9.09 -19.46
CA ARG A 133 17.44 8.49 -20.77
C ARG A 133 18.80 8.91 -21.32
N GLN A 134 19.14 10.19 -21.22
CA GLN A 134 20.42 10.71 -21.67
C GLN A 134 21.58 10.12 -20.86
N ARG A 135 21.45 10.04 -19.53
CA ARG A 135 22.47 9.46 -18.64
C ARG A 135 22.67 7.96 -18.88
N ILE A 136 21.60 7.18 -19.10
CA ILE A 136 21.70 5.77 -19.51
C ILE A 136 22.36 5.63 -20.89
N SER A 137 22.06 6.53 -21.84
CA SER A 137 22.68 6.48 -23.16
C SER A 137 24.18 6.73 -23.16
N LEU A 138 24.73 7.38 -22.12
CA LEU A 138 26.17 7.59 -21.94
C LEU A 138 26.86 6.36 -21.31
N CYS A 139 26.08 5.43 -20.74
CA CYS A 139 26.56 4.29 -19.97
C CYS A 139 26.85 3.03 -20.83
N ASN A 140 27.45 3.21 -22.01
CA ASN A 140 27.73 2.12 -22.97
C ASN A 140 28.76 1.07 -22.50
N HIS A 141 29.32 1.22 -21.30
CA HIS A 141 30.39 0.38 -20.73
C HIS A 141 29.89 -0.62 -19.68
N LEU A 142 28.61 -0.54 -19.28
CA LEU A 142 28.03 -1.30 -18.17
C LEU A 142 27.11 -2.46 -18.62
N GLY A 143 27.39 -3.02 -19.81
CA GLY A 143 26.83 -4.29 -20.31
C GLY A 143 25.35 -4.54 -20.02
N GLU A 144 25.07 -5.61 -19.28
CA GLU A 144 23.72 -6.13 -18.96
C GLU A 144 22.90 -5.19 -18.06
N THR A 145 23.54 -4.53 -17.08
CA THR A 145 22.89 -3.54 -16.22
C THR A 145 22.36 -2.34 -17.03
N CYS A 146 23.11 -1.90 -18.05
CA CYS A 146 22.65 -0.82 -18.93
C CYS A 146 21.41 -1.22 -19.76
N VAL A 147 21.27 -2.49 -20.14
CA VAL A 147 20.09 -2.99 -20.87
C VAL A 147 18.85 -2.94 -19.98
N VAL A 148 18.96 -3.42 -18.74
CA VAL A 148 17.88 -3.40 -17.75
C VAL A 148 17.44 -1.98 -17.41
N LEU A 149 18.36 -1.04 -17.20
CA LEU A 149 18.00 0.36 -16.94
C LEU A 149 17.32 1.03 -18.15
N LYS A 150 17.74 0.68 -19.36
CA LYS A 150 17.16 1.21 -20.60
C LYS A 150 15.72 0.72 -20.79
N GLU A 151 15.46 -0.55 -20.51
CA GLU A 151 14.11 -1.11 -20.51
C GLU A 151 13.21 -0.39 -19.49
N LYS A 152 13.68 -0.20 -18.26
CA LYS A 152 12.92 0.53 -17.24
C LYS A 152 12.59 1.97 -17.62
N VAL A 153 13.52 2.70 -18.24
CA VAL A 153 13.23 4.06 -18.73
C VAL A 153 12.23 4.04 -19.90
N CYS A 154 12.30 3.05 -20.79
CA CYS A 154 11.27 2.86 -21.82
C CYS A 154 9.89 2.57 -21.20
N ASP A 155 9.83 1.83 -20.10
CA ASP A 155 8.58 1.56 -19.39
C ASP A 155 8.02 2.82 -18.74
N PHE A 156 8.87 3.66 -18.14
CA PHE A 156 8.45 4.98 -17.63
C PHE A 156 7.93 5.90 -18.73
N GLU A 157 8.58 5.93 -19.90
CA GLU A 157 8.09 6.69 -21.06
C GLU A 157 6.71 6.20 -21.52
N ARG A 158 6.48 4.88 -21.53
CA ARG A 158 5.19 4.27 -21.91
C ARG A 158 4.09 4.60 -20.90
N CYS A 159 4.36 4.44 -19.60
CA CYS A 159 3.43 4.76 -18.52
C CYS A 159 3.13 6.27 -18.44
N LEU A 160 4.13 7.12 -18.65
CA LEU A 160 3.92 8.57 -18.72
C LEU A 160 3.03 8.95 -19.91
N LYS A 161 3.23 8.33 -21.06
CA LYS A 161 2.41 8.60 -22.24
C LYS A 161 0.94 8.23 -22.01
N GLN A 162 0.69 7.07 -21.39
CA GLN A 162 -0.66 6.63 -21.05
C GLN A 162 -1.36 7.59 -20.06
N SER A 163 -0.64 8.03 -19.02
CA SER A 163 -1.19 8.97 -18.04
C SER A 163 -1.39 10.37 -18.63
N GLU A 164 -0.52 10.82 -19.54
CA GLU A 164 -0.68 12.07 -20.30
C GLU A 164 -1.93 12.07 -21.19
N GLU A 165 -2.23 10.95 -21.85
CA GLU A 165 -3.44 10.80 -22.65
C GLU A 165 -4.70 10.97 -21.79
N GLN A 166 -4.74 10.35 -20.61
CA GLN A 166 -5.84 10.54 -19.65
C GLN A 166 -5.91 11.96 -19.13
N PHE A 167 -4.78 12.57 -18.79
CA PHE A 167 -4.71 13.95 -18.33
C PHE A 167 -5.22 14.95 -19.39
N SER A 168 -4.95 14.67 -20.67
CA SER A 168 -5.44 15.48 -21.79
C SER A 168 -6.96 15.48 -21.90
N VAL A 169 -7.61 14.33 -21.64
CA VAL A 169 -9.07 14.22 -21.57
C VAL A 169 -9.65 15.11 -20.46
N ILE A 170 -9.06 15.03 -19.26
CA ILE A 170 -9.47 15.84 -18.10
C ILE A 170 -9.30 17.35 -18.41
N LYS A 171 -8.19 17.74 -19.05
CA LYS A 171 -7.91 19.13 -19.45
C LYS A 171 -8.94 19.63 -20.45
N MET A 172 -9.34 18.80 -21.43
CA MET A 172 -10.36 19.14 -22.41
C MET A 172 -11.73 19.34 -21.75
N GLN A 173 -12.12 18.48 -20.82
CA GLN A 173 -13.40 18.57 -20.11
C GLN A 173 -13.44 19.74 -19.13
N SER A 174 -12.35 20.03 -18.42
CA SER A 174 -12.24 21.22 -17.57
C SER A 174 -12.42 22.52 -18.38
N ALA A 175 -11.81 22.60 -19.57
CA ALA A 175 -12.02 23.72 -20.49
C ALA A 175 -13.48 23.81 -20.98
N ASN A 176 -14.20 22.69 -21.03
CA ASN A 176 -15.61 22.68 -21.36
C ASN A 176 -16.47 23.27 -20.23
N PHE A 177 -16.23 22.86 -18.98
CA PHE A 177 -16.93 23.44 -17.81
C PHE A 177 -16.70 24.95 -17.71
N GLN A 178 -15.46 25.41 -17.93
CA GLN A 178 -15.15 26.84 -17.94
C GLN A 178 -15.87 27.60 -19.07
N ARG A 179 -16.01 26.97 -20.24
CA ARG A 179 -16.78 27.52 -21.35
C ARG A 179 -18.27 27.60 -20.99
N ASN A 180 -18.84 26.54 -20.42
CA ASN A 180 -20.24 26.48 -19.98
C ASN A 180 -20.54 27.56 -18.93
N LEU A 181 -19.72 27.69 -17.89
CA LEU A 181 -19.79 28.77 -16.88
C LEU A 181 -19.79 30.17 -17.51
N SER A 182 -18.97 30.37 -18.56
CA SER A 182 -18.90 31.66 -19.25
C SER A 182 -20.16 31.99 -20.06
N HIS A 183 -20.91 30.98 -20.52
CA HIS A 183 -22.20 31.17 -21.19
C HIS A 183 -23.26 31.65 -20.20
N PHE A 184 -23.32 31.06 -18.99
CA PHE A 184 -24.27 31.47 -17.95
C PHE A 184 -24.00 32.89 -17.44
N LYS A 185 -22.73 33.26 -17.24
CA LYS A 185 -22.35 34.62 -16.78
C LYS A 185 -22.66 35.73 -17.81
N ARG A 186 -22.73 35.38 -19.10
CA ARG A 186 -23.05 36.32 -20.18
C ARG A 186 -24.56 36.61 -20.28
N GLU A 187 -25.41 35.71 -19.83
CA GLU A 187 -26.86 35.86 -19.94
C GLU A 187 -27.44 36.83 -18.88
N GLU A 188 -26.77 37.00 -17.73
CA GLU A 188 -27.16 37.99 -16.70
C GLU A 188 -26.67 39.42 -16.97
N THR A 189 -25.66 39.63 -17.83
CA THR A 189 -25.16 40.97 -18.15
C THR A 189 -25.75 41.47 -19.47
N GLY A 190 -27.05 41.80 -19.42
CA GLY A 190 -27.71 42.52 -20.50
C GLY A 190 -27.20 43.95 -20.60
N GLU A 191 -26.20 44.19 -21.43
CA GLU A 191 -26.05 45.47 -22.13
C GLU A 191 -26.12 45.25 -23.65
N ASN A 192 -27.06 45.97 -24.23
CA ASN A 192 -27.42 45.97 -25.63
C ASN A 192 -26.21 46.32 -26.51
N ASP A 193 -25.76 45.40 -27.37
CA ASP A 193 -25.13 45.81 -28.62
C ASP A 193 -25.74 45.02 -29.79
N VAL A 194 -26.55 45.75 -30.55
CA VAL A 194 -27.13 45.34 -31.82
C VAL A 194 -25.98 45.30 -32.82
N GLY A 195 -25.43 44.10 -33.07
CA GLY A 195 -24.21 44.00 -33.87
C GLY A 195 -24.06 42.70 -34.63
N ARG A 196 -24.62 42.69 -35.85
CA ARG A 196 -24.10 41.93 -37.01
C ARG A 196 -24.52 40.47 -37.15
N ILE A 197 -25.79 40.27 -37.50
CA ILE A 197 -26.17 39.22 -38.44
C ILE A 197 -25.63 39.66 -39.81
N ILE A 198 -24.62 38.95 -40.34
CA ILE A 198 -24.19 39.13 -41.73
C ILE A 198 -25.22 38.42 -42.61
N SER A 199 -26.23 39.17 -43.05
CA SER A 199 -26.93 38.89 -44.30
C SER A 199 -26.08 39.43 -45.45
N GLU A 200 -25.53 38.55 -46.27
CA GLU A 200 -25.07 38.89 -47.62
C GLU A 200 -26.16 38.52 -48.62
N GLU A 201 -27.12 39.41 -48.81
CA GLU A 201 -27.83 39.52 -50.08
C GLU A 201 -27.19 40.67 -50.87
N ASN A 202 -26.50 40.33 -51.96
CA ASN A 202 -26.18 41.27 -53.02
C ASN A 202 -27.12 41.02 -54.19
N GLU A 203 -28.07 41.93 -54.36
CA GLU A 203 -28.94 42.06 -55.51
C GLU A 203 -28.14 42.60 -56.73
N SER A 204 -28.19 41.92 -57.89
CA SER A 204 -28.29 42.61 -59.20
C SER A 204 -28.59 41.70 -60.39
N LEU A 205 -29.72 42.02 -61.04
CA LEU A 205 -30.05 41.96 -62.46
C LEU A 205 -29.57 40.77 -63.33
N ASN A 206 -30.53 39.88 -63.58
CA ASN A 206 -31.10 39.60 -64.92
C ASN A 206 -30.18 39.88 -66.13
N LYS A 207 -29.28 38.94 -66.45
CA LYS A 207 -28.75 38.72 -67.81
C LYS A 207 -28.59 37.22 -68.05
N LYS A 208 -29.33 36.73 -69.04
CA LYS A 208 -29.25 35.45 -69.76
C LYS A 208 -27.84 34.82 -69.68
N PRO A 209 -27.65 33.59 -69.17
CA PRO A 209 -26.33 32.97 -69.17
C PRO A 209 -26.05 32.46 -70.57
N GLU A 210 -25.24 33.22 -71.30
CA GLU A 210 -24.40 32.67 -72.35
C GLU A 210 -23.48 31.65 -71.66
N ILE A 211 -23.80 30.36 -71.82
CA ILE A 211 -23.03 29.26 -71.21
C ILE A 211 -21.65 29.26 -71.88
N ASN A 212 -20.74 30.00 -71.27
CA ASN A 212 -19.31 29.93 -71.53
C ASN A 212 -18.89 28.45 -71.37
N MET A 213 -18.27 27.89 -72.41
CA MET A 213 -17.80 26.50 -72.50
C MET A 213 -16.97 26.08 -71.28
N HIS A 214 -16.23 27.01 -70.66
CA HIS A 214 -15.45 26.77 -69.44
C HIS A 214 -16.30 26.55 -68.18
N THR A 215 -17.51 27.12 -68.08
CA THR A 215 -18.40 26.94 -66.92
C THR A 215 -19.08 25.57 -66.96
N ALA A 216 -19.49 25.12 -68.15
CA ALA A 216 -20.03 23.78 -68.35
C ALA A 216 -18.99 22.68 -68.09
N GLU A 217 -17.73 22.91 -68.46
CA GLU A 217 -16.63 21.98 -68.21
C GLU A 217 -16.27 21.90 -66.71
N ARG A 218 -16.31 23.03 -66.00
CA ARG A 218 -16.17 23.05 -64.53
C ARG A 218 -17.31 22.28 -63.85
N GLN A 219 -18.56 22.47 -64.29
CA GLN A 219 -19.70 21.72 -63.78
C GLN A 219 -19.57 20.20 -64.06
N ARG A 220 -19.08 19.82 -65.24
CA ARG A 220 -18.85 18.42 -65.60
C ARG A 220 -17.76 17.76 -64.74
N ASN A 221 -16.70 18.51 -64.40
CA ASN A 221 -15.66 18.03 -63.50
C ASN A 221 -16.17 17.86 -62.06
N ILE A 222 -17.01 18.78 -61.57
CA ILE A 222 -17.66 18.65 -60.26
C ILE A 222 -18.55 17.41 -60.21
N LEU A 223 -19.41 17.21 -61.22
CA LEU A 223 -20.28 16.03 -61.31
C LEU A 223 -19.47 14.72 -61.34
N ARG A 224 -18.37 14.68 -62.10
CA ARG A 224 -17.48 13.51 -62.12
C ARG A 224 -16.78 13.26 -60.78
N MET A 225 -16.45 14.32 -60.04
CA MET A 225 -15.90 14.17 -58.67
C MET A 225 -16.96 13.67 -57.69
N LEU A 226 -18.20 14.15 -57.79
CA LEU A 226 -19.32 13.70 -56.98
C LEU A 226 -19.68 12.23 -57.28
N GLU A 227 -19.69 11.83 -58.56
CA GLU A 227 -19.90 10.44 -58.97
C GLU A 227 -18.82 9.51 -58.40
N LYS A 228 -17.54 9.93 -58.46
CA LYS A 228 -16.44 9.19 -57.81
C LYS A 228 -16.55 9.17 -56.28
N SER A 229 -17.08 10.23 -55.68
CA SER A 229 -17.31 10.28 -54.23
C SER A 229 -18.42 9.34 -53.82
N LEU A 230 -19.54 9.34 -54.54
CA LEU A 230 -20.68 8.46 -54.31
C LEU A 230 -20.31 6.98 -54.50
N ALA A 231 -19.53 6.65 -55.52
CA ALA A 231 -19.04 5.28 -55.70
C ALA A 231 -18.19 4.80 -54.50
N ARG A 232 -17.31 5.67 -53.97
CA ARG A 232 -16.53 5.36 -52.77
C ARG A 232 -17.38 5.25 -51.51
N GLU A 233 -18.44 6.05 -51.40
CA GLU A 233 -19.38 6.01 -50.28
C GLU A 233 -20.18 4.70 -50.28
N ILE A 234 -20.64 4.23 -51.44
CA ILE A 234 -21.31 2.92 -51.59
C ILE A 234 -20.36 1.77 -51.26
N ASP A 235 -19.11 1.81 -51.73
CA ASP A 235 -18.11 0.79 -51.38
C ASP A 235 -17.80 0.80 -49.87
N LEU A 236 -17.79 1.97 -49.22
CA LEU A 236 -17.60 2.09 -47.78
C LEU A 236 -18.80 1.54 -47.00
N GLU A 237 -20.02 1.84 -47.44
CA GLU A 237 -21.26 1.29 -46.85
C GLU A 237 -21.28 -0.24 -46.95
N LYS A 238 -20.86 -0.78 -48.09
CA LYS A 238 -20.71 -2.23 -48.26
C LYS A 238 -19.69 -2.81 -47.29
N ASN A 239 -18.50 -2.22 -47.17
CA ASN A 239 -17.47 -2.68 -46.23
C ASN A 239 -17.95 -2.61 -44.77
N LEU A 240 -18.75 -1.59 -44.42
CA LEU A 240 -19.35 -1.45 -43.10
C LEU A 240 -20.35 -2.58 -42.85
N ASN A 241 -21.21 -2.89 -43.83
CA ASN A 241 -22.15 -4.00 -43.71
C ASN A 241 -21.46 -5.36 -43.60
N ASP A 242 -20.39 -5.59 -44.37
CA ASP A 242 -19.56 -6.80 -44.27
C ASP A 242 -18.89 -6.88 -42.86
N SER A 243 -18.43 -5.74 -42.32
CA SER A 243 -17.89 -5.66 -40.96
C SER A 243 -18.94 -5.96 -39.89
N LEU A 244 -20.17 -5.48 -40.06
CA LEU A 244 -21.28 -5.74 -39.13
C LEU A 244 -21.67 -7.22 -39.12
N GLN A 245 -21.67 -7.88 -40.28
CA GLN A 245 -21.90 -9.32 -40.36
C GLN A 245 -20.82 -10.13 -39.63
N ILE A 246 -19.54 -9.73 -39.77
CA ILE A 246 -18.43 -10.35 -39.04
C ILE A 246 -18.60 -10.15 -37.53
N GLU A 247 -19.01 -8.96 -37.10
CA GLU A 247 -19.28 -8.65 -35.69
C GLU A 247 -20.38 -9.56 -35.12
N GLU A 248 -21.49 -9.75 -35.85
CA GLU A 248 -22.57 -10.65 -35.46
C GLU A 248 -22.11 -12.12 -35.37
N GLU A 249 -21.28 -12.58 -36.32
CA GLU A 249 -20.71 -13.93 -36.28
C GLU A 249 -19.79 -14.12 -35.07
N LEU A 250 -18.92 -13.14 -34.80
CA LEU A 250 -18.03 -13.17 -33.63
C LEU A 250 -18.82 -13.18 -32.33
N LYS A 251 -19.91 -12.41 -32.25
CA LYS A 251 -20.80 -12.40 -31.09
C LYS A 251 -21.44 -13.77 -30.85
N LEU A 252 -21.93 -14.45 -31.89
CA LEU A 252 -22.47 -15.80 -31.78
C LEU A 252 -21.42 -16.82 -31.34
N ARG A 253 -20.20 -16.75 -31.90
CA ARG A 253 -19.08 -17.62 -31.49
C ARG A 253 -18.67 -17.37 -30.04
N MET A 254 -18.64 -16.11 -29.60
CA MET A 254 -18.31 -15.75 -28.23
C MET A 254 -19.33 -16.34 -27.26
N SER A 255 -20.64 -16.19 -27.53
CA SER A 255 -21.68 -16.80 -26.69
C SER A 255 -21.63 -18.34 -26.69
N SER A 256 -21.27 -18.97 -27.81
CA SER A 256 -21.06 -20.43 -27.86
C SER A 256 -19.87 -20.87 -27.00
N LEU A 257 -18.76 -20.13 -27.06
CA LEU A 257 -17.55 -20.43 -26.31
C LEU A 257 -17.75 -20.17 -24.80
N GLU A 258 -18.49 -19.12 -24.44
CA GLU A 258 -18.90 -18.87 -23.05
C GLU A 258 -19.70 -20.05 -22.48
N GLN A 259 -20.64 -20.60 -23.26
CA GLN A 259 -21.41 -21.76 -22.83
C GLN A 259 -20.54 -23.02 -22.69
N GLU A 260 -19.61 -23.26 -23.61
CA GLU A 260 -18.67 -24.38 -23.56
C GLU A 260 -17.72 -24.26 -22.35
N LEU A 261 -17.27 -23.04 -22.03
CA LEU A 261 -16.46 -22.76 -20.87
C LEU A 261 -17.20 -23.07 -19.56
N VAL A 262 -18.48 -22.67 -19.45
CA VAL A 262 -19.31 -22.99 -18.28
C VAL A 262 -19.44 -24.50 -18.10
N TYR A 263 -19.65 -25.27 -19.18
CA TYR A 263 -19.71 -26.74 -19.08
C TYR A 263 -18.37 -27.34 -18.65
N ALA A 264 -17.25 -26.86 -19.19
CA ALA A 264 -15.92 -27.32 -18.81
C ALA A 264 -15.59 -26.97 -17.34
N GLU A 265 -16.03 -25.81 -16.85
CA GLU A 265 -15.87 -25.39 -15.45
C GLU A 265 -16.68 -26.29 -14.51
N GLU A 266 -17.92 -26.65 -14.87
CA GLU A 266 -18.76 -27.57 -14.11
C GLU A 266 -18.12 -28.97 -14.04
N GLU A 267 -17.64 -29.51 -15.16
CA GLU A 267 -16.94 -30.82 -15.20
C GLU A 267 -15.65 -30.80 -14.38
N ALA A 268 -14.86 -29.71 -14.46
CA ALA A 268 -13.67 -29.57 -13.66
C ALA A 268 -14.01 -29.54 -12.16
N THR A 269 -15.02 -28.77 -11.76
CA THR A 269 -15.46 -28.66 -10.36
C THR A 269 -15.89 -30.02 -9.79
N ASP A 270 -16.68 -30.77 -10.55
CA ASP A 270 -17.12 -32.13 -10.21
C ASP A 270 -15.94 -33.12 -10.13
N ALA A 271 -14.95 -33.02 -11.02
CA ALA A 271 -13.73 -33.82 -10.94
C ALA A 271 -12.89 -33.49 -9.68
N TRP A 272 -12.76 -32.20 -9.33
CA TRP A 272 -12.08 -31.76 -8.10
C TRP A 272 -12.79 -32.23 -6.84
N GLU A 273 -14.13 -32.15 -6.80
CA GLU A 273 -14.94 -32.63 -5.68
C GLU A 273 -14.73 -34.14 -5.45
N ARG A 274 -14.87 -34.95 -6.50
CA ARG A 274 -14.62 -36.41 -6.42
C ARG A 274 -13.20 -36.75 -5.98
N TRP A 275 -12.21 -36.00 -6.47
CA TRP A 275 -10.82 -36.21 -6.07
C TRP A 275 -10.61 -35.89 -4.58
N PHE A 276 -11.18 -34.80 -4.09
CA PHE A 276 -11.10 -34.44 -2.68
C PHE A 276 -11.79 -35.46 -1.77
N GLU A 277 -12.96 -35.95 -2.16
CA GLU A 277 -13.65 -37.04 -1.46
C GLU A 277 -12.79 -38.31 -1.40
N ALA A 278 -12.16 -38.68 -2.52
CA ALA A 278 -11.27 -39.83 -2.59
C ALA A 278 -10.02 -39.67 -1.72
N ASP A 279 -9.41 -38.48 -1.69
CA ASP A 279 -8.26 -38.20 -0.84
C ASP A 279 -8.64 -38.24 0.66
N CYS A 280 -9.80 -37.68 1.02
CA CYS A 280 -10.33 -37.77 2.38
C CYS A 280 -10.56 -39.23 2.80
N ALA A 281 -11.17 -40.05 1.94
CA ALA A 281 -11.36 -41.47 2.20
C ALA A 281 -10.02 -42.22 2.36
N ASN A 282 -9.03 -41.88 1.54
CA ASN A 282 -7.68 -42.44 1.64
C ASN A 282 -6.99 -42.05 2.96
N GLN A 283 -7.08 -40.79 3.38
CA GLN A 283 -6.54 -40.33 4.66
C GLN A 283 -7.19 -41.06 5.85
N ILE A 284 -8.52 -41.25 5.83
CA ILE A 284 -9.24 -42.01 6.85
C ILE A 284 -8.73 -43.46 6.88
N LEU A 285 -8.63 -44.12 5.72
CA LEU A 285 -8.16 -45.50 5.62
C LEU A 285 -6.71 -45.65 6.11
N MET A 286 -5.85 -44.68 5.80
CA MET A 286 -4.48 -44.60 6.30
C MET A 286 -4.41 -44.41 7.82
N GLY A 287 -5.33 -43.62 8.38
CA GLY A 287 -5.49 -43.49 9.83
C GLY A 287 -5.86 -44.83 10.49
N ILE A 288 -6.86 -45.52 9.93
CA ILE A 288 -7.29 -46.84 10.40
C ILE A 288 -6.16 -47.87 10.30
N SER A 289 -5.43 -47.89 9.18
CA SER A 289 -4.33 -48.86 8.98
C SER A 289 -3.18 -48.62 9.96
N ARG A 290 -2.83 -47.37 10.27
CA ARG A 290 -1.85 -47.02 11.30
C ARG A 290 -2.30 -47.44 12.70
N ASP A 291 -3.57 -47.23 13.06
CA ASP A 291 -4.12 -47.68 14.35
C ASP A 291 -4.07 -49.22 14.46
N LEU A 292 -4.50 -49.94 13.42
CA LEU A 292 -4.44 -51.39 13.38
C LEU A 292 -3.01 -51.92 13.48
N LEU A 293 -2.06 -51.28 12.79
CA LEU A 293 -0.64 -51.63 12.89
C LEU A 293 -0.10 -51.41 14.31
N GLY A 294 -0.46 -50.29 14.95
CA GLY A 294 -0.10 -50.02 16.35
C GLY A 294 -0.65 -51.09 17.31
N ARG A 295 -1.92 -51.46 17.16
CA ARG A 295 -2.55 -52.55 17.95
C ARG A 295 -1.87 -53.89 17.72
N LEU A 296 -1.46 -54.19 16.49
CA LEU A 296 -0.73 -55.41 16.15
C LEU A 296 0.64 -55.44 16.83
N GLN A 297 1.38 -54.33 16.78
CA GLN A 297 2.68 -54.20 17.45
C GLN A 297 2.57 -54.36 18.97
N ILE A 298 1.57 -53.74 19.59
CA ILE A 298 1.28 -53.90 21.03
C ILE A 298 0.93 -55.36 21.34
N SER A 299 0.10 -56.00 20.54
CA SER A 299 -0.27 -57.41 20.71
C SER A 299 0.93 -58.34 20.56
N GLN A 300 1.82 -58.08 19.61
CA GLN A 300 3.07 -58.83 19.41
C GLN A 300 4.02 -58.63 20.61
N PHE A 301 4.17 -57.41 21.12
CA PHE A 301 4.95 -57.12 22.32
C PHE A 301 4.39 -57.86 23.55
N ASN A 302 3.06 -57.80 23.74
CA ASN A 302 2.39 -58.49 24.84
C ASN A 302 2.54 -60.02 24.74
N LEU A 303 2.45 -60.58 23.54
CA LEU A 303 2.67 -62.01 23.31
C LEU A 303 4.10 -62.40 23.68
N ASN A 304 5.10 -61.64 23.22
CA ASN A 304 6.50 -61.88 23.58
C ASN A 304 6.74 -61.80 25.10
N GLY A 305 6.15 -60.80 25.76
CA GLY A 305 6.20 -60.67 27.22
C GLY A 305 5.48 -61.81 27.96
N PHE A 306 4.37 -62.31 27.40
CA PHE A 306 3.67 -63.48 27.93
C PHE A 306 4.50 -64.75 27.76
N THR A 307 5.11 -64.98 26.59
CA THR A 307 6.02 -66.11 26.35
C THR A 307 7.21 -66.09 27.30
N GLN A 308 7.78 -64.91 27.57
CA GLN A 308 8.85 -64.77 28.56
C GLN A 308 8.35 -65.11 29.98
N ARG A 309 7.23 -64.54 30.41
CA ARG A 309 6.68 -64.81 31.75
C ARG A 309 6.24 -66.27 31.91
N GLU A 310 5.73 -66.89 30.85
CA GLU A 310 5.44 -68.33 30.81
C GLU A 310 6.73 -69.14 30.98
N SER A 311 7.81 -68.77 30.30
CA SER A 311 9.12 -69.42 30.48
C SER A 311 9.66 -69.26 31.90
N GLU A 312 9.48 -68.09 32.52
CA GLU A 312 9.86 -67.81 33.91
C GLU A 312 8.99 -68.54 34.94
N LEU A 313 7.69 -68.66 34.68
CA LEU A 313 6.76 -69.43 35.52
C LEU A 313 7.02 -70.93 35.41
N ARG A 314 7.26 -71.46 34.21
CA ARG A 314 7.70 -72.85 34.03
C ARG A 314 9.02 -73.13 34.77
N ALA A 315 9.91 -72.14 34.86
CA ALA A 315 11.13 -72.26 35.67
C ALA A 315 10.86 -72.19 37.18
N LYS A 316 9.86 -71.41 37.63
CA LYS A 316 9.49 -71.23 39.05
C LYS A 316 8.58 -72.33 39.60
N ASP A 317 7.69 -72.92 38.80
CA ASP A 317 6.81 -74.02 39.18
C ASP A 317 7.58 -75.33 39.42
N LEU A 318 8.84 -75.40 38.97
CA LEU A 318 9.79 -76.45 39.37
C LEU A 318 10.38 -76.26 40.77
N ALA A 319 10.18 -75.10 41.41
CA ALA A 319 10.96 -74.71 42.58
C ALA A 319 10.18 -74.61 43.90
N ASN A 320 8.85 -74.47 43.93
CA ASN A 320 8.15 -74.26 45.21
C ASN A 320 6.78 -74.94 45.27
N SER A 321 6.78 -76.08 45.95
CA SER A 321 5.61 -76.78 46.46
C SER A 321 5.14 -76.14 47.78
N GLU A 322 3.82 -76.14 47.93
CA GLU A 322 3.08 -76.28 49.19
C GLU A 322 3.03 -75.11 50.19
N ASP A 323 1.82 -74.54 50.18
CA ASP A 323 0.87 -74.62 51.29
C ASP A 323 0.58 -73.29 52.00
N SER A 324 -0.69 -73.17 52.42
CA SER A 324 -1.23 -72.27 53.45
C SER A 324 -2.44 -71.43 53.01
N THR A 325 -3.52 -71.67 53.76
CA THR A 325 -4.66 -70.78 54.09
C THR A 325 -5.97 -70.94 53.32
N SER A 326 -6.61 -72.08 53.61
CA SER A 326 -8.01 -72.49 53.40
C SER A 326 -9.11 -71.40 53.55
N ASP A 327 -8.87 -70.34 54.32
CA ASP A 327 -9.93 -69.32 54.55
C ASP A 327 -9.94 -68.20 53.50
N LYS A 328 -8.78 -67.88 52.92
CA LYS A 328 -8.70 -67.09 51.68
C LYS A 328 -9.30 -67.89 50.52
N VAL A 329 -9.07 -69.21 50.54
CA VAL A 329 -9.64 -70.14 49.55
C VAL A 329 -11.15 -70.09 49.54
N ASN A 330 -11.85 -69.94 50.67
CA ASN A 330 -13.32 -69.89 50.68
C ASN A 330 -13.90 -68.57 50.13
N SER A 331 -13.30 -67.42 50.44
CA SER A 331 -13.70 -66.13 49.86
C SER A 331 -13.39 -66.09 48.35
N LEU A 332 -12.19 -66.53 47.98
CA LEU A 332 -11.78 -66.71 46.59
C LEU A 332 -12.65 -67.73 45.87
N LYS A 333 -13.13 -68.80 46.53
CA LYS A 333 -14.03 -69.81 45.95
C LYS A 333 -15.41 -69.24 45.66
N LYS A 334 -15.89 -68.28 46.47
CA LYS A 334 -17.16 -67.59 46.20
C LYS A 334 -17.00 -66.59 45.04
N GLN A 335 -15.93 -65.79 45.03
CA GLN A 335 -15.61 -64.90 43.91
C GLN A 335 -15.30 -65.68 42.62
N LEU A 336 -14.66 -66.84 42.73
CA LEU A 336 -14.39 -67.76 41.63
C LEU A 336 -15.70 -68.30 41.07
N LYS A 337 -16.67 -68.70 41.89
CA LYS A 337 -17.99 -69.13 41.41
C LYS A 337 -18.77 -68.02 40.70
N GLU A 338 -18.72 -66.80 41.22
CA GLU A 338 -19.35 -65.63 40.59
C GLU A 338 -18.66 -65.29 39.25
N SER A 339 -17.32 -65.28 39.25
CA SER A 339 -16.51 -65.07 38.05
C SER A 339 -16.66 -66.21 37.05
N GLU A 340 -16.84 -67.45 37.51
CA GLU A 340 -17.07 -68.64 36.69
C GLU A 340 -18.46 -68.59 36.05
N LEU A 341 -19.49 -68.12 36.76
CA LEU A 341 -20.81 -67.83 36.16
C LEU A 341 -20.74 -66.71 35.11
N GLN A 342 -20.02 -65.62 35.40
CA GLN A 342 -19.80 -64.55 34.42
C GLN A 342 -18.96 -65.02 33.22
N LEU A 343 -17.97 -65.89 33.45
CA LEU A 343 -17.13 -66.48 32.41
C LEU A 343 -17.94 -67.48 31.57
N LEU A 344 -18.86 -68.22 32.17
CA LEU A 344 -19.74 -69.15 31.45
C LEU A 344 -20.78 -68.38 30.62
N ASN A 345 -21.27 -67.24 31.10
CA ASN A 345 -22.17 -66.37 30.35
C ASN A 345 -21.45 -65.64 29.19
N THR A 346 -20.24 -65.11 29.44
CA THR A 346 -19.41 -64.52 28.38
C THR A 346 -18.91 -65.58 27.38
N LYS A 347 -18.63 -66.81 27.82
CA LYS A 347 -18.31 -67.94 26.95
C LYS A 347 -19.51 -68.39 26.13
N ALA A 348 -20.71 -68.44 26.71
CA ALA A 348 -21.93 -68.74 25.96
C ALA A 348 -22.19 -67.66 24.89
N SER A 349 -22.00 -66.38 25.24
CA SER A 349 -22.06 -65.27 24.28
C SER A 349 -20.95 -65.36 23.22
N ALA A 350 -19.72 -65.67 23.59
CA ALA A 350 -18.61 -65.84 22.66
C ALA A 350 -18.81 -67.03 21.72
N ASP A 351 -19.36 -68.15 22.22
CA ASP A 351 -19.73 -69.32 21.42
C ASP A 351 -20.86 -68.99 20.45
N GLU A 352 -21.79 -68.11 20.82
CA GLU A 352 -22.87 -67.62 19.95
C GLU A 352 -22.34 -66.69 18.86
N TYR A 353 -21.44 -65.74 19.20
CA TYR A 353 -20.73 -64.92 18.22
C TYR A 353 -19.83 -65.75 17.30
N GLN A 354 -19.15 -66.78 17.83
CA GLN A 354 -18.30 -67.68 17.04
C GLN A 354 -19.14 -68.50 16.05
N LYS A 355 -20.31 -68.97 16.47
CA LYS A 355 -21.26 -69.66 15.56
C LYS A 355 -21.74 -68.70 14.48
N LEU A 356 -22.14 -67.49 14.83
CA LEU A 356 -22.58 -66.47 13.87
C LEU A 356 -21.46 -66.11 12.87
N TYR A 357 -20.23 -65.93 13.37
CA TYR A 357 -19.04 -65.68 12.55
C TYR A 357 -18.73 -66.84 11.60
N ASN A 358 -18.82 -68.09 12.07
CA ASN A 358 -18.58 -69.27 11.25
C ASN A 358 -19.64 -69.45 10.17
N VAL A 359 -20.92 -69.16 10.47
CA VAL A 359 -22.00 -69.16 9.46
C VAL A 359 -21.72 -68.08 8.41
N MET A 360 -21.40 -66.86 8.85
CA MET A 360 -21.08 -65.77 7.93
C MET A 360 -19.85 -66.05 7.06
N CYS A 361 -18.81 -66.69 7.61
CA CYS A 361 -17.64 -67.15 6.83
C CYS A 361 -17.98 -68.30 5.87
N SER A 362 -19.02 -69.09 6.15
CA SER A 362 -19.52 -70.09 5.20
C SER A 362 -20.25 -69.41 4.05
N ASP A 363 -21.15 -68.47 4.36
CA ASP A 363 -21.92 -67.74 3.35
C ASP A 363 -21.02 -66.91 2.42
N VAL A 364 -19.98 -66.27 2.96
CA VAL A 364 -18.97 -65.55 2.16
C VAL A 364 -18.25 -66.50 1.21
N ARG A 365 -17.84 -67.69 1.68
CA ARG A 365 -17.17 -68.70 0.85
C ARG A 365 -18.08 -69.23 -0.25
N ASP A 366 -19.36 -69.43 0.04
CA ASP A 366 -20.34 -69.87 -0.94
C ASP A 366 -20.59 -68.79 -2.00
N MET A 367 -20.64 -67.52 -1.61
CA MET A 367 -20.67 -66.39 -2.56
C MET A 367 -19.40 -66.31 -3.41
N GLU A 368 -18.21 -66.47 -2.81
CA GLU A 368 -16.94 -66.47 -3.55
C GLU A 368 -16.89 -67.60 -4.59
N ASN A 369 -17.32 -68.80 -4.23
CA ASN A 369 -17.42 -69.93 -5.17
C ASN A 369 -18.39 -69.63 -6.33
N LEU A 370 -19.54 -69.00 -6.04
CA LEU A 370 -20.52 -68.63 -7.05
C LEU A 370 -19.99 -67.53 -7.98
N ILE A 371 -19.22 -66.57 -7.46
CA ILE A 371 -18.51 -65.55 -8.27
C ILE A 371 -17.51 -66.22 -9.21
N VAL A 372 -16.73 -67.19 -8.72
CA VAL A 372 -15.78 -67.94 -9.56
C VAL A 372 -16.51 -68.70 -10.66
N GLU A 373 -17.61 -69.39 -10.35
CA GLU A 373 -18.43 -70.10 -11.33
C GLU A 373 -19.04 -69.15 -12.37
N LEU A 374 -19.59 -68.02 -11.95
CA LEU A 374 -20.12 -66.99 -12.86
C LEU A 374 -19.03 -66.42 -13.77
N LYS A 375 -17.83 -66.18 -13.24
CA LYS A 375 -16.68 -65.68 -14.01
C LYS A 375 -16.22 -66.69 -15.07
N GLU A 376 -16.18 -67.97 -14.71
CA GLU A 376 -15.87 -69.04 -15.67
C GLU A 376 -16.95 -69.14 -16.76
N ASN A 377 -18.23 -69.06 -16.38
CA ASN A 377 -19.34 -69.07 -17.32
C ASN A 377 -19.34 -67.85 -18.26
N ALA A 378 -19.02 -66.67 -17.74
CA ALA A 378 -18.85 -65.46 -18.54
C ALA A 378 -17.71 -65.63 -19.56
N SER A 379 -16.56 -66.15 -19.12
CA SER A 379 -15.42 -66.43 -20.01
C SER A 379 -15.78 -67.44 -21.11
N LYS A 380 -16.55 -68.48 -20.76
CA LYS A 380 -17.06 -69.47 -21.74
C LYS A 380 -18.05 -68.84 -22.71
N ALA A 381 -18.95 -67.98 -22.23
CA ALA A 381 -19.91 -67.28 -23.08
C ALA A 381 -19.21 -66.32 -24.04
N GLU A 382 -18.21 -65.58 -23.56
CA GLU A 382 -17.37 -64.68 -24.35
C GLU A 382 -16.61 -65.44 -25.44
N SER A 383 -15.97 -66.57 -25.11
CA SER A 383 -15.28 -67.39 -26.10
C SER A 383 -16.23 -67.94 -27.18
N ARG A 384 -17.48 -68.27 -26.82
CA ARG A 384 -18.52 -68.66 -27.79
C ARG A 384 -18.99 -67.50 -28.66
N ALA A 385 -19.17 -66.32 -28.08
CA ALA A 385 -19.53 -65.11 -28.82
C ALA A 385 -18.45 -64.77 -29.84
N ASN A 386 -17.18 -64.76 -29.42
CA ASN A 386 -16.03 -64.50 -30.30
C ASN A 386 -15.93 -65.55 -31.43
N SER A 387 -16.18 -66.83 -31.11
CA SER A 387 -16.21 -67.89 -32.13
C SER A 387 -17.38 -67.70 -33.12
N ALA A 388 -18.57 -67.34 -32.66
CA ALA A 388 -19.72 -67.10 -33.51
C ALA A 388 -19.55 -65.85 -34.37
N GLU A 389 -18.91 -64.81 -33.84
CA GLU A 389 -18.56 -63.60 -34.57
C GLU A 389 -17.51 -63.87 -35.65
N ALA A 390 -16.50 -64.70 -35.35
CA ALA A 390 -15.53 -65.15 -36.33
C ALA A 390 -16.19 -66.00 -37.44
N GLU A 391 -17.10 -66.92 -37.09
CA GLU A 391 -17.87 -67.68 -38.08
C GLU A 391 -18.76 -66.79 -38.93
N HIS A 392 -19.44 -65.80 -38.33
CA HIS A 392 -20.24 -64.83 -39.08
C HIS A 392 -19.37 -63.97 -40.01
N GLY A 393 -18.17 -63.58 -39.58
CA GLY A 393 -17.17 -62.89 -40.40
C GLY A 393 -16.74 -63.72 -41.60
N LEU A 394 -16.43 -65.01 -41.40
CA LEU A 394 -16.10 -65.94 -42.49
C LEU A 394 -17.27 -66.18 -43.44
N LEU A 395 -18.50 -66.25 -42.91
CA LEU A 395 -19.71 -66.45 -43.71
C LEU A 395 -20.05 -65.19 -44.54
N ALA A 396 -19.84 -64.00 -43.96
CA ALA A 396 -19.95 -62.72 -44.66
C ALA A 396 -18.89 -62.62 -45.77
N GLU A 397 -17.63 -62.99 -45.49
CA GLU A 397 -16.58 -63.06 -46.50
C GLU A 397 -16.93 -64.07 -47.60
N SER A 398 -17.42 -65.27 -47.26
CA SER A 398 -17.84 -66.27 -48.24
C SER A 398 -19.03 -65.81 -49.07
N ASN A 399 -19.99 -65.09 -48.49
CA ASN A 399 -21.13 -64.51 -49.21
C ASN A 399 -20.69 -63.39 -50.16
N THR A 400 -19.74 -62.55 -49.76
CA THR A 400 -19.14 -61.55 -50.68
C THR A 400 -18.39 -62.22 -51.84
N LYS A 401 -17.61 -63.27 -51.56
CA LYS A 401 -16.93 -64.10 -52.58
C LYS A 401 -17.90 -64.77 -53.57
N LEU A 402 -18.98 -65.38 -53.08
CA LEU A 402 -20.02 -66.00 -53.92
C LEU A 402 -20.82 -64.98 -54.74
N ASN A 403 -20.96 -63.75 -54.22
CA ASN A 403 -21.59 -62.64 -54.93
C ASN A 403 -20.67 -62.02 -56.00
N GLU A 404 -19.35 -62.16 -55.85
CA GLU A 404 -18.33 -61.80 -56.84
C GLU A 404 -18.06 -62.91 -57.89
N GLU A 405 -18.33 -64.18 -57.55
CA GLU A 405 -18.14 -65.35 -58.41
C GLU A 405 -18.93 -65.31 -59.74
N PRO A 406 -20.15 -64.74 -59.88
CA PRO A 406 -20.79 -64.59 -61.18
C PRO A 406 -20.16 -63.48 -62.05
N VAL A 407 -19.36 -62.57 -61.50
CA VAL A 407 -18.66 -61.51 -62.26
C VAL A 407 -17.31 -61.98 -62.80
N LEU A 408 -16.68 -62.96 -62.15
CA LEU A 408 -15.33 -63.45 -62.50
C LEU A 408 -15.29 -64.66 -63.45
N LEU A 409 -16.43 -65.23 -63.84
CA LEU A 409 -16.50 -66.32 -64.83
C LEU A 409 -16.49 -65.85 -66.30
N LYS A 410 -15.97 -64.65 -66.56
CA LYS A 410 -15.54 -64.22 -67.90
C LYS A 410 -14.12 -63.65 -67.84
N GLU A 411 -13.18 -64.49 -68.27
CA GLU A 411 -11.79 -64.16 -68.68
C GLU A 411 -10.74 -63.78 -67.61
N GLY A 412 -9.68 -64.62 -67.51
CA GLY A 412 -8.30 -64.15 -67.22
C GLY A 412 -7.87 -63.90 -65.77
N ALA A 413 -8.00 -64.89 -64.88
CA ALA A 413 -7.95 -64.75 -63.41
C ALA A 413 -6.61 -64.42 -62.69
N ALA A 414 -5.49 -64.16 -63.37
CA ALA A 414 -4.19 -63.94 -62.70
C ALA A 414 -3.74 -62.46 -62.61
N ALA A 415 -3.98 -61.66 -63.66
CA ALA A 415 -3.52 -60.28 -63.71
C ALA A 415 -4.41 -59.31 -62.88
N THR A 416 -5.72 -59.55 -62.86
CA THR A 416 -6.71 -58.72 -62.15
C THR A 416 -6.58 -58.81 -60.63
N LYS A 417 -6.11 -59.94 -60.11
CA LYS A 417 -5.90 -60.15 -58.67
C LYS A 417 -4.67 -59.39 -58.16
N VAL A 418 -3.62 -59.30 -58.98
CA VAL A 418 -2.42 -58.52 -58.65
C VAL A 418 -2.75 -57.03 -58.61
N GLU A 419 -3.47 -56.50 -59.60
CA GLU A 419 -3.90 -55.09 -59.62
C GLU A 419 -4.80 -54.73 -58.42
N LEU A 420 -5.66 -55.65 -57.97
CA LEU A 420 -6.50 -55.43 -56.79
C LEU A 420 -5.67 -55.33 -55.50
N LEU A 421 -4.73 -56.27 -55.30
CA LEU A 421 -3.83 -56.27 -54.14
C LEU A 421 -2.90 -55.06 -54.13
N GLU A 422 -2.42 -54.63 -55.30
CA GLU A 422 -1.56 -53.46 -55.44
C GLU A 422 -2.33 -52.16 -55.11
N ARG A 423 -3.62 -52.09 -55.45
CA ARG A 423 -4.51 -50.98 -55.06
C ARG A 423 -4.78 -50.98 -53.56
N GLN A 424 -5.05 -52.14 -52.95
CA GLN A 424 -5.24 -52.24 -51.50
C GLN A 424 -3.97 -51.92 -50.71
N LEU A 425 -2.81 -52.32 -51.20
CA LEU A 425 -1.53 -51.98 -50.58
C LEU A 425 -1.30 -50.47 -50.60
N LYS A 426 -1.55 -49.80 -51.73
CA LYS A 426 -1.42 -48.34 -51.84
C LYS A 426 -2.41 -47.59 -50.94
N GLU A 427 -3.65 -48.08 -50.85
CA GLU A 427 -4.66 -47.50 -49.94
C GLU A 427 -4.25 -47.67 -48.48
N SER A 428 -3.76 -48.86 -48.10
CA SER A 428 -3.25 -49.13 -46.74
C SER A 428 -2.02 -48.29 -46.41
N ASP A 429 -1.13 -48.05 -47.38
CA ASP A 429 0.07 -47.23 -47.20
C ASP A 429 -0.30 -45.75 -47.03
N LEU A 430 -1.30 -45.27 -47.78
CA LEU A 430 -1.89 -43.93 -47.60
C LEU A 430 -2.52 -43.76 -46.21
N GLN A 431 -3.27 -44.76 -45.73
CA GLN A 431 -3.87 -44.74 -44.39
C GLN A 431 -2.81 -44.78 -43.29
N LEU A 432 -1.74 -45.55 -43.47
CA LEU A 432 -0.60 -45.58 -42.55
C LEU A 432 0.09 -44.21 -42.49
N GLN A 433 0.38 -43.59 -43.63
CA GLN A 433 0.97 -42.25 -43.68
C GLN A 433 0.09 -41.20 -43.02
N HIS A 434 -1.23 -41.26 -43.24
CA HIS A 434 -2.17 -40.36 -42.56
C HIS A 434 -2.19 -40.58 -41.03
N ALA A 435 -2.15 -41.84 -40.58
CA ALA A 435 -2.07 -42.16 -39.16
C ALA A 435 -0.75 -41.67 -38.52
N ILE A 436 0.38 -41.82 -39.21
CA ILE A 436 1.68 -41.32 -38.76
C ILE A 436 1.66 -39.79 -38.66
N ALA A 437 1.23 -39.09 -39.72
CA ALA A 437 1.14 -37.63 -39.71
C ALA A 437 0.19 -37.11 -38.61
N SER A 438 -0.92 -37.81 -38.37
CA SER A 438 -1.85 -37.49 -37.28
C SER A 438 -1.20 -37.70 -35.89
N ALA A 439 -0.48 -38.80 -35.71
CA ALA A 439 0.24 -39.08 -34.47
C ALA A 439 1.34 -38.04 -34.22
N GLU A 440 2.13 -37.68 -35.23
CA GLU A 440 3.16 -36.62 -35.15
C GLU A 440 2.55 -35.27 -34.81
N ALA A 441 1.46 -34.87 -35.47
CA ALA A 441 0.74 -33.63 -35.17
C ALA A 441 0.20 -33.61 -33.73
N SER A 442 -0.29 -34.76 -33.22
CA SER A 442 -0.77 -34.87 -31.85
C SER A 442 0.37 -34.80 -30.82
N GLN A 443 1.53 -35.40 -31.12
CA GLN A 443 2.73 -35.34 -30.28
C GLN A 443 3.28 -33.91 -30.21
N GLU A 444 3.32 -33.21 -31.33
CA GLU A 444 3.76 -31.81 -31.37
C GLU A 444 2.82 -30.89 -30.58
N LYS A 445 1.50 -31.11 -30.70
CA LYS A 445 0.51 -30.41 -29.85
C LYS A 445 0.77 -30.67 -28.36
N GLN A 446 1.06 -31.92 -27.98
CA GLN A 446 1.35 -32.26 -26.59
C GLN A 446 2.65 -31.60 -26.10
N ASN A 447 3.71 -31.58 -26.92
CA ASN A 447 4.96 -30.90 -26.58
C ASN A 447 4.77 -29.38 -26.40
N MET A 448 3.95 -28.75 -27.26
CA MET A 448 3.62 -27.34 -27.13
C MET A 448 2.87 -27.05 -25.82
N LEU A 449 1.91 -27.91 -25.45
CA LEU A 449 1.19 -27.80 -24.18
C LEU A 449 2.14 -27.91 -22.99
N TYR A 450 3.07 -28.87 -23.00
CA TYR A 450 4.07 -28.99 -21.92
C TYR A 450 4.98 -27.77 -21.83
N SER A 451 5.45 -27.23 -22.95
CA SER A 451 6.23 -25.99 -22.96
C SER A 451 5.43 -24.81 -22.38
N THR A 452 4.13 -24.72 -22.69
CA THR A 452 3.27 -23.66 -22.18
C THR A 452 3.04 -23.80 -20.67
N ILE A 453 2.86 -25.04 -20.19
CA ILE A 453 2.71 -25.32 -18.76
C ILE A 453 3.99 -24.94 -18.02
N GLU A 454 5.16 -25.29 -18.55
CA GLU A 454 6.45 -24.93 -17.96
C GLU A 454 6.63 -23.40 -17.86
N ASP A 455 6.27 -22.66 -18.91
CA ASP A 455 6.28 -21.19 -18.89
C ASP A 455 5.35 -20.63 -17.80
N MET A 456 4.13 -21.19 -17.66
CA MET A 456 3.18 -20.79 -16.62
C MET A 456 3.70 -21.12 -15.21
N GLU A 457 4.34 -22.27 -15.01
CA GLU A 457 4.95 -22.66 -13.75
C GLU A 457 6.08 -21.71 -13.34
N ASN A 458 6.89 -21.27 -14.30
CA ASN A 458 7.93 -20.27 -14.07
C ASN A 458 7.33 -18.93 -13.61
N VAL A 459 6.27 -18.45 -14.27
CA VAL A 459 5.55 -17.23 -13.87
C VAL A 459 4.95 -17.36 -12.47
N ILE A 460 4.36 -18.51 -12.14
CA ILE A 460 3.81 -18.77 -10.80
C ILE A 460 4.93 -18.74 -9.75
N ARG A 461 6.08 -19.32 -10.05
CA ARG A 461 7.24 -19.33 -9.14
C ARG A 461 7.76 -17.92 -8.88
N ASP A 462 7.88 -17.10 -9.92
CA ASP A 462 8.30 -15.70 -9.82
C ASP A 462 7.29 -14.87 -9.02
N LEU A 463 6.00 -15.04 -9.33
CA LEU A 463 4.92 -14.36 -8.60
C LEU A 463 4.93 -14.74 -7.11
N LYS A 464 5.11 -16.02 -6.80
CA LYS A 464 5.21 -16.50 -5.42
C LYS A 464 6.40 -15.88 -4.68
N SER A 465 7.57 -15.78 -5.32
CA SER A 465 8.74 -15.12 -4.73
C SER A 465 8.50 -13.64 -4.46
N ASN A 466 7.80 -12.96 -5.38
CA ASN A 466 7.43 -11.55 -5.24
C ASN A 466 6.43 -11.36 -4.10
N VAL A 467 5.42 -12.22 -3.99
CA VAL A 467 4.45 -12.21 -2.88
C VAL A 467 5.17 -12.32 -1.54
N SER A 468 6.07 -13.29 -1.37
CA SER A 468 6.85 -13.42 -0.13
C SER A 468 7.70 -12.18 0.18
N LYS A 469 8.27 -11.53 -0.84
CA LYS A 469 9.02 -10.28 -0.67
C LYS A 469 8.11 -9.13 -0.23
N PHE A 470 6.93 -8.97 -0.83
CA PHE A 470 5.98 -7.94 -0.45
C PHE A 470 5.42 -8.16 0.96
N GLU A 471 5.15 -9.41 1.33
CA GLU A 471 4.68 -9.80 2.66
C GLU A 471 5.71 -9.41 3.73
N SER A 472 6.99 -9.78 3.55
CA SER A 472 8.05 -9.37 4.49
C SER A 472 8.23 -7.84 4.59
N ARG A 473 7.98 -7.11 3.50
CA ARG A 473 8.01 -5.63 3.50
C ARG A 473 6.80 -5.04 4.21
N ALA A 474 5.63 -5.65 4.06
CA ALA A 474 4.41 -5.27 4.77
C ALA A 474 4.58 -5.47 6.28
N ASP A 475 5.10 -6.63 6.71
CA ASP A 475 5.40 -6.93 8.11
C ASP A 475 6.38 -5.90 8.71
N SER A 476 7.45 -5.58 7.97
CA SER A 476 8.42 -4.56 8.41
C SER A 476 7.81 -3.15 8.49
N ALA A 477 6.86 -2.82 7.61
CA ALA A 477 6.15 -1.55 7.66
C ALA A 477 5.17 -1.50 8.84
N GLU A 478 4.47 -2.60 9.12
CA GLU A 478 3.60 -2.73 10.27
C GLU A 478 4.37 -2.54 11.58
N GLU A 479 5.53 -3.18 11.73
CA GLU A 479 6.40 -3.01 12.91
C GLU A 479 6.82 -1.54 13.09
N LYS A 480 7.19 -0.84 12.01
CA LYS A 480 7.52 0.60 12.05
C LYS A 480 6.32 1.45 12.45
N CYS A 481 5.13 1.13 11.96
CA CYS A 481 3.89 1.83 12.33
C CYS A 481 3.55 1.64 13.81
N ILE A 482 3.78 0.44 14.36
CA ILE A 482 3.61 0.17 15.80
C ILE A 482 4.56 1.06 16.60
N VAL A 483 5.87 1.05 16.30
CA VAL A 483 6.87 1.86 17.01
C VAL A 483 6.57 3.37 16.91
N LEU A 484 6.16 3.86 15.74
CA LEU A 484 5.76 5.25 15.57
C LEU A 484 4.51 5.59 16.39
N SER A 485 3.55 4.67 16.48
CA SER A 485 2.34 4.86 17.27
C SER A 485 2.65 4.92 18.77
N GLU A 486 3.54 4.06 19.26
CA GLU A 486 4.03 4.07 20.65
C GLU A 486 4.75 5.39 20.96
N SER A 487 5.71 5.80 20.13
CA SER A 487 6.43 7.06 20.32
C SER A 487 5.51 8.29 20.26
N ASN A 488 4.49 8.28 19.39
CA ASN A 488 3.50 9.34 19.32
C ASN A 488 2.62 9.39 20.59
N ALA A 489 2.28 8.23 21.16
CA ALA A 489 1.56 8.16 22.44
C ALA A 489 2.40 8.74 23.58
N GLU A 490 3.69 8.39 23.66
CA GLU A 490 4.64 8.94 24.64
C GLU A 490 4.78 10.47 24.49
N LEU A 491 4.95 10.97 23.26
CA LEU A 491 5.06 12.40 23.00
C LEU A 491 3.78 13.15 23.40
N ASN A 492 2.62 12.54 23.17
CA ASN A 492 1.34 13.11 23.57
C ASN A 492 1.18 13.16 25.09
N GLU A 493 1.68 12.15 25.82
CA GLU A 493 1.76 12.17 27.28
C GLU A 493 2.66 13.30 27.76
N GLU A 494 3.86 13.47 27.19
CA GLU A 494 4.77 14.58 27.52
C GLU A 494 4.14 15.96 27.26
N LEU A 495 3.44 16.13 26.13
CA LEU A 495 2.72 17.36 25.81
C LEU A 495 1.60 17.65 26.82
N SER A 496 0.85 16.62 27.23
CA SER A 496 -0.18 16.77 28.25
C SER A 496 0.42 17.22 29.58
N PHE A 497 1.54 16.62 29.99
CA PHE A 497 2.27 17.00 31.21
C PHE A 497 2.77 18.46 31.14
N LEU A 498 3.35 18.86 30.00
CA LEU A 498 3.82 20.23 29.80
C LEU A 498 2.65 21.24 29.84
N ARG A 499 1.51 20.90 29.25
CA ARG A 499 0.30 21.72 29.26
C ARG A 499 -0.21 21.91 30.69
N SER A 500 -0.35 20.84 31.47
CA SER A 500 -0.76 20.95 32.88
C SER A 500 0.22 21.79 33.71
N ARG A 501 1.53 21.68 33.46
CA ARG A 501 2.52 22.54 34.14
C ARG A 501 2.38 24.00 33.74
N PHE A 502 2.10 24.28 32.46
CA PHE A 502 1.88 25.63 31.97
C PHE A 502 0.64 26.26 32.60
N GLU A 503 -0.47 25.53 32.67
CA GLU A 503 -1.71 25.97 33.35
C GLU A 503 -1.44 26.35 34.81
N CYS A 504 -0.71 25.52 35.56
CA CYS A 504 -0.32 25.86 36.93
C CYS A 504 0.51 27.15 37.00
N LEU A 505 1.46 27.33 36.08
CA LEU A 505 2.28 28.54 36.03
C LEU A 505 1.43 29.78 35.72
N GLU A 506 0.49 29.66 34.80
CA GLU A 506 -0.45 30.72 34.42
C GLU A 506 -1.34 31.14 35.60
N GLU A 507 -1.86 30.17 36.37
CA GLU A 507 -2.59 30.45 37.62
C GLU A 507 -1.72 31.18 38.65
N THR A 508 -0.47 30.75 38.84
CA THR A 508 0.45 31.43 39.76
C THR A 508 0.77 32.85 39.31
N LEU A 509 0.93 33.09 38.00
CA LEU A 509 1.17 34.41 37.43
C LEU A 509 -0.01 35.34 37.69
N HIS A 510 -1.24 34.89 37.44
CA HIS A 510 -2.45 35.66 37.72
C HIS A 510 -2.58 36.00 39.21
N GLN A 511 -2.24 35.07 40.10
CA GLN A 511 -2.26 35.32 41.53
C GLN A 511 -1.20 36.36 41.95
N VAL A 512 0.01 36.30 41.38
CA VAL A 512 1.06 37.31 41.59
C VAL A 512 0.62 38.68 41.06
N GLU A 513 -0.05 38.74 39.91
CA GLU A 513 -0.56 39.99 39.36
C GLU A 513 -1.65 40.60 40.23
N LYS A 514 -2.58 39.78 40.73
CA LYS A 514 -3.63 40.21 41.67
C LYS A 514 -3.05 40.77 42.96
N THR A 515 -2.06 40.09 43.55
CA THR A 515 -1.38 40.56 44.77
C THR A 515 -0.60 41.85 44.51
N LYS A 516 0.15 41.95 43.40
CA LYS A 516 0.82 43.19 42.98
C LYS A 516 -0.15 44.35 42.84
N MET A 517 -1.32 44.15 42.23
CA MET A 517 -2.34 45.18 42.08
C MET A 517 -2.90 45.63 43.45
N ALA A 518 -3.11 44.70 44.37
CA ALA A 518 -3.53 45.01 45.74
C ALA A 518 -2.48 45.83 46.48
N THR A 519 -1.20 45.45 46.41
CA THR A 519 -0.08 46.20 47.00
C THR A 519 0.06 47.60 46.39
N ALA A 520 -0.12 47.73 45.06
CA ALA A 520 -0.07 49.04 44.40
C ALA A 520 -1.19 49.97 44.88
N LYS A 521 -2.41 49.45 45.10
CA LYS A 521 -3.54 50.22 45.67
C LYS A 521 -3.24 50.68 47.10
N ASP A 522 -2.68 49.80 47.92
CA ASP A 522 -2.29 50.10 49.30
C ASP A 522 -1.21 51.19 49.37
N ILE A 523 -0.16 51.08 48.56
CA ILE A 523 0.86 52.12 48.40
C ILE A 523 0.23 53.46 47.98
N GLY A 524 -0.72 53.42 47.03
CA GLY A 524 -1.47 54.61 46.61
C GLY A 524 -2.22 55.29 47.75
N MET A 525 -2.86 54.51 48.63
CA MET A 525 -3.51 55.01 49.84
C MET A 525 -2.50 55.64 50.80
N HIS A 526 -1.36 54.98 51.04
CA HIS A 526 -0.29 55.53 51.88
C HIS A 526 0.27 56.85 51.33
N ILE A 527 0.47 56.97 50.02
CA ILE A 527 0.92 58.21 49.37
C ILE A 527 -0.08 59.35 49.59
N MET A 528 -1.39 59.09 49.47
CA MET A 528 -2.43 60.11 49.70
C MET A 528 -2.47 60.58 51.15
N ASN A 529 -2.33 59.65 52.11
CA ASN A 529 -2.23 59.98 53.52
C ASN A 529 -0.98 60.82 53.82
N PHE A 530 0.18 60.44 53.27
CA PHE A 530 1.43 61.18 53.43
C PHE A 530 1.34 62.57 52.81
N LYS A 531 0.76 62.69 51.61
CA LYS A 531 0.51 63.97 50.94
C LYS A 531 -0.32 64.90 51.82
N THR A 532 -1.37 64.39 52.45
CA THR A 532 -2.25 65.15 53.37
C THR A 532 -1.50 65.60 54.62
N LEU A 533 -0.68 64.72 55.22
CA LEU A 533 0.16 65.09 56.36
C LEU A 533 1.21 66.15 56.01
N VAL A 534 1.84 66.05 54.83
CA VAL A 534 2.83 67.02 54.37
C VAL A 534 2.19 68.39 54.11
N THR A 535 1.00 68.45 53.51
CA THR A 535 0.28 69.72 53.31
C THR A 535 -0.13 70.35 54.65
N GLN A 536 -0.62 69.56 55.61
CA GLN A 536 -0.90 70.03 56.98
C GLN A 536 0.37 70.58 57.65
N LEU A 537 1.49 69.86 57.55
CA LEU A 537 2.76 70.29 58.11
C LEU A 537 3.26 71.59 57.47
N ALA A 538 3.06 71.78 56.16
CA ALA A 538 3.40 73.01 55.46
C ALA A 538 2.58 74.20 55.98
N VAL A 539 1.27 74.02 56.19
CA VAL A 539 0.38 75.05 56.77
C VAL A 539 0.80 75.41 58.18
N GLU A 540 1.12 74.43 59.04
CA GLU A 540 1.61 74.68 60.40
C GLU A 540 2.98 75.39 60.42
N ARG A 541 3.91 75.00 59.52
CA ARG A 541 5.18 75.73 59.35
C ARG A 541 4.95 77.18 58.95
N GLU A 542 4.03 77.45 58.02
CA GLU A 542 3.68 78.81 57.61
C GLU A 542 3.08 79.61 58.79
N ARG A 543 2.16 79.00 59.55
CA ARG A 543 1.55 79.59 60.75
C ARG A 543 2.61 79.95 61.80
N LEU A 544 3.50 79.01 62.14
CA LEU A 544 4.59 79.24 63.08
C LEU A 544 5.55 80.33 62.60
N ASN A 545 5.91 80.33 61.31
CA ASN A 545 6.79 81.36 60.75
C ASN A 545 6.17 82.76 60.83
N LYS A 546 4.85 82.89 60.60
CA LYS A 546 4.11 84.14 60.82
C LYS A 546 4.15 84.56 62.29
N GLN A 547 3.95 83.64 63.23
CA GLN A 547 4.05 83.92 64.67
C GLN A 547 5.46 84.39 65.08
N ILE A 548 6.51 83.69 64.62
CA ILE A 548 7.91 84.07 64.86
C ILE A 548 8.20 85.46 64.29
N SER A 549 7.75 85.75 63.06
CA SER A 549 7.95 87.05 62.41
C SER A 549 7.28 88.19 63.19
N SER A 550 6.05 87.97 63.69
CA SER A 550 5.34 88.92 64.55
C SER A 550 6.09 89.18 65.86
N LEU A 551 6.51 88.11 66.54
CA LEU A 551 7.26 88.21 67.80
C LEU A 551 8.64 88.87 67.61
N ALA A 552 9.32 88.58 66.49
CA ALA A 552 10.58 89.22 66.13
C ALA A 552 10.42 90.73 65.90
N PHE A 553 9.32 91.15 65.26
CA PHE A 553 8.99 92.57 65.08
C PHE A 553 8.69 93.25 66.42
N GLU A 554 7.93 92.61 67.30
CA GLU A 554 7.66 93.10 68.64
C GLU A 554 8.94 93.21 69.48
N ASN A 555 9.81 92.19 69.46
CA ASN A 555 11.11 92.23 70.09
C ASN A 555 11.97 93.37 69.55
N LYS A 556 11.95 93.64 68.24
CA LYS A 556 12.66 94.79 67.64
C LYS A 556 12.13 96.12 68.20
N ILE A 557 10.81 96.27 68.37
CA ILE A 557 10.20 97.46 69.00
C ILE A 557 10.65 97.58 70.47
N LEU A 558 10.62 96.49 71.24
CA LEU A 558 11.03 96.47 72.64
C LEU A 558 12.51 96.80 72.81
N VAL A 559 13.40 96.26 71.97
CA VAL A 559 14.83 96.60 71.95
C VAL A 559 15.04 98.09 71.68
N VAL A 560 14.34 98.67 70.70
CA VAL A 560 14.40 100.12 70.44
C VAL A 560 13.86 100.93 71.63
N LYS A 561 12.83 100.45 72.34
CA LYS A 561 12.35 101.08 73.57
C LYS A 561 13.36 100.98 74.73
N LEU A 562 14.09 99.86 74.84
CA LEU A 562 15.18 99.65 75.79
C LEU A 562 16.38 100.56 75.50
N GLU A 563 16.83 100.64 74.25
CA GLU A 563 17.88 101.58 73.83
C GLU A 563 17.49 103.04 74.09
N LYS A 564 16.20 103.40 73.93
CA LYS A 564 15.68 104.72 74.27
C LYS A 564 15.60 104.99 75.77
N THR A 565 15.40 103.97 76.60
CA THR A 565 15.42 104.11 78.07
C THR A 565 16.85 104.09 78.64
N TYR A 566 17.82 103.52 77.92
CA TYR A 566 19.25 103.51 78.30
C TYR A 566 20.08 104.67 77.74
N ARG A 567 19.49 105.64 77.02
CA ARG A 567 20.21 106.81 76.49
C ARG A 567 19.72 108.12 77.13
N GLY A 568 20.20 108.38 78.35
CA GLY A 568 20.25 109.73 78.95
C GLY A 568 21.48 110.53 78.46
N PRO A 569 21.50 111.86 78.58
CA PRO A 569 22.59 112.70 78.06
C PRO A 569 23.75 112.82 79.07
N SER A 570 24.97 112.56 78.62
CA SER A 570 26.17 113.41 78.83
C SER A 570 27.47 112.63 78.66
N GLN A 571 28.29 113.19 77.77
CA GLN A 571 29.74 113.25 77.73
C GLN A 571 30.43 113.18 79.10
N GLY A 572 31.54 112.44 79.21
CA GLY A 572 32.53 112.64 80.30
C GLY A 572 33.26 111.40 80.82
N ALA A 573 34.41 111.11 80.19
CA ALA A 573 35.70 110.78 80.83
C ALA A 573 35.93 109.47 81.63
N ASN A 574 36.97 108.78 81.14
CA ASN A 574 38.07 108.12 81.87
C ASN A 574 37.79 106.72 82.46
N ASP A 575 38.35 105.69 81.83
CA ASP A 575 39.69 105.10 82.07
C ASP A 575 39.67 104.09 83.22
N SER A 576 39.81 102.80 82.89
CA SER A 576 41.07 102.07 83.10
C SER A 576 40.89 100.56 82.90
N ASN A 577 41.64 100.03 81.92
CA ASN A 577 42.37 98.76 81.91
C ASN A 577 41.94 97.58 82.78
N ARG A 578 41.66 96.44 82.13
CA ARG A 578 42.52 95.23 82.07
C ARG A 578 41.80 94.14 81.27
N GLU A 579 42.30 93.82 80.08
CA GLU A 579 43.20 92.67 79.82
C GLU A 579 42.63 91.31 80.22
N SER A 580 42.19 90.56 79.20
CA SER A 580 42.60 89.17 78.86
C SER A 580 41.59 88.66 77.83
N GLY A 581 42.00 88.34 76.59
CA GLY A 581 42.56 87.04 76.23
C GLY A 581 41.41 86.02 76.15
N SER A 582 41.07 85.36 75.05
CA SER A 582 41.91 84.85 73.98
C SER A 582 41.04 84.34 72.81
N SER A 583 41.66 84.32 71.62
CA SER A 583 41.64 83.25 70.60
C SER A 583 40.27 82.79 70.06
N ALA A 584 39.89 83.19 68.85
CA ALA A 584 40.24 82.49 67.61
C ALA A 584 39.99 80.98 67.65
N ARG A 585 38.98 80.52 66.90
CA ARG A 585 39.19 79.68 65.70
C ARG A 585 37.87 79.29 65.02
N GLU A 586 37.85 79.47 63.71
CA GLU A 586 37.16 78.57 62.78
C GLU A 586 37.40 77.11 63.17
N PHE A 587 36.36 76.28 63.11
CA PHE A 587 36.51 74.89 62.73
C PHE A 587 35.25 74.39 62.01
N LYS A 588 35.43 74.07 60.72
CA LYS A 588 34.75 72.98 60.04
C LYS A 588 34.83 71.71 60.91
N ALA A 589 33.76 70.95 60.99
CA ALA A 589 33.85 69.54 61.34
C ALA A 589 32.82 68.76 60.51
N ASP A 590 33.32 68.22 59.41
CA ASP A 590 32.87 66.95 58.85
C ASP A 590 33.45 65.86 59.75
N MET A 591 32.65 64.90 60.22
CA MET A 591 33.18 63.57 60.54
C MET A 591 32.07 62.53 60.67
N THR A 592 32.18 61.57 59.76
CA THR A 592 31.72 60.19 59.79
C THR A 592 32.17 59.44 61.05
N GLY A 593 31.39 58.44 61.48
CA GLY A 593 31.84 57.30 62.30
C GLY A 593 30.67 56.69 63.09
N GLN A 594 30.15 55.49 62.78
CA GLN A 594 30.70 54.16 63.16
C GLN A 594 30.98 54.06 64.68
N ASN A 595 30.55 53.08 65.48
CA ASN A 595 30.17 51.67 65.30
C ASN A 595 29.50 51.12 66.59
N LEU A 596 29.12 49.83 66.52
CA LEU A 596 29.07 48.79 67.57
C LEU A 596 27.70 48.52 68.22
N SER A 597 27.26 47.30 68.55
CA SER A 597 27.55 45.88 68.22
C SER A 597 26.99 45.05 69.39
N SER A 598 26.54 43.81 69.11
CA SER A 598 26.31 42.68 70.05
C SER A 598 24.98 42.72 70.82
N LYS A 599 24.23 41.64 71.05
CA LYS A 599 24.41 40.18 70.94
C LYS A 599 22.99 39.56 71.02
N GLU A 600 22.59 38.66 70.13
CA GLU A 600 22.59 37.19 70.31
C GLU A 600 21.81 36.67 71.53
N ASN A 601 20.75 35.89 71.26
CA ASN A 601 20.37 34.75 72.08
C ASN A 601 19.87 33.63 71.16
N GLU A 602 20.55 32.50 71.28
CA GLU A 602 20.44 31.26 70.51
C GLU A 602 19.65 30.19 71.29
N MET A 603 19.41 29.04 70.64
CA MET A 603 19.02 27.70 71.14
C MET A 603 17.50 27.39 71.08
N LYS A 604 16.99 26.38 70.34
CA LYS A 604 17.51 25.03 70.00
C LYS A 604 17.05 24.53 68.62
N PRO A 605 17.87 23.75 67.92
CA PRO A 605 17.41 22.67 67.02
C PRO A 605 17.77 21.29 67.61
N VAL A 606 16.85 20.32 67.48
CA VAL A 606 17.11 18.89 67.68
C VAL A 606 16.46 18.14 66.50
N GLU A 607 17.27 17.25 65.95
CA GLU A 607 17.23 16.43 64.73
C GLU A 607 16.27 15.21 64.83
N PRO A 608 16.03 14.37 63.79
CA PRO A 608 17.09 13.64 63.07
C PRO A 608 16.98 13.48 61.53
N MET A 609 18.16 13.52 60.88
CA MET A 609 18.55 12.86 59.61
C MET A 609 18.66 11.33 59.81
N PRO A 610 18.66 10.45 58.76
CA PRO A 610 19.83 10.17 57.89
C PRO A 610 19.45 9.91 56.41
N ASP A 611 20.32 9.84 55.39
CA ASP A 611 21.77 9.93 55.27
C ASP A 611 22.15 9.99 53.77
N THR A 612 23.33 10.59 53.51
CA THR A 612 24.40 10.22 52.54
C THR A 612 24.06 9.95 51.07
N GLU A 613 24.87 10.25 50.06
CA GLU A 613 26.16 10.90 49.85
C GLU A 613 26.41 10.69 48.35
N THR A 614 26.88 11.68 47.60
CA THR A 614 28.08 11.58 46.76
C THR A 614 28.23 12.79 45.85
N VAL A 615 29.28 13.55 46.14
CA VAL A 615 29.94 14.51 45.27
C VAL A 615 30.44 13.81 44.01
N ARG A 616 30.24 14.39 42.82
CA ARG A 616 31.19 14.27 41.69
C ARG A 616 31.03 15.40 40.65
N ARG A 617 32.08 16.22 40.62
CA ARG A 617 32.77 16.85 39.47
C ARG A 617 31.96 17.66 38.45
N THR A 618 32.26 18.96 38.42
CA THR A 618 32.22 19.79 37.22
C THR A 618 33.13 19.20 36.14
N ASP A 619 32.54 18.85 34.99
CA ASP A 619 33.27 18.57 33.76
C ASP A 619 32.88 19.61 32.70
N ALA A 620 33.90 20.15 32.04
CA ALA A 620 33.79 21.13 30.98
C ALA A 620 33.58 20.38 29.66
N GLY A 621 32.32 20.04 29.34
CA GLY A 621 32.03 19.24 28.15
C GLY A 621 30.55 19.11 27.78
N ALA A 622 29.68 20.01 28.23
CA ALA A 622 28.24 19.93 27.95
C ALA A 622 27.69 21.28 27.45
N LEU A 623 28.08 21.69 26.24
CA LEU A 623 27.20 22.52 25.43
C LEU A 623 25.99 21.63 25.11
N SER A 624 24.94 21.74 25.93
CA SER A 624 23.79 20.85 25.83
C SER A 624 23.28 20.92 24.39
N LEU A 625 23.07 19.75 23.76
CA LEU A 625 22.48 19.58 22.43
C LEU A 625 21.28 20.50 22.19
N LYS A 626 20.53 20.82 23.25
CA LYS A 626 19.43 21.79 23.29
C LYS A 626 19.82 23.19 22.78
N HIS A 627 20.96 23.74 23.18
CA HIS A 627 21.43 25.06 22.72
C HIS A 627 21.89 25.03 21.25
N LEU A 628 22.48 23.92 20.80
CA LEU A 628 22.85 23.73 19.40
C LEU A 628 21.60 23.61 18.50
N LEU A 629 20.60 22.84 18.93
CA LEU A 629 19.33 22.68 18.24
C LEU A 629 18.52 23.98 18.18
N ILE A 630 18.51 24.76 19.27
CA ILE A 630 17.88 26.08 19.28
C ILE A 630 18.59 27.02 18.30
N ALA A 631 19.93 27.01 18.24
CA ALA A 631 20.69 27.83 17.29
C ALA A 631 20.40 27.43 15.83
N ILE A 632 20.27 26.13 15.54
CA ILE A 632 19.92 25.62 14.20
C ILE A 632 18.50 26.02 13.82
N LEU A 633 17.52 25.88 14.73
CA LEU A 633 16.13 26.29 14.50
C LEU A 633 16.01 27.80 14.23
N VAL A 634 16.71 28.63 15.00
CA VAL A 634 16.74 30.08 14.78
C VAL A 634 17.36 30.43 13.43
N SER A 635 18.41 29.73 13.02
CA SER A 635 19.04 29.89 11.70
C SER A 635 18.10 29.46 10.56
N LEU A 636 17.39 28.34 10.73
CA LEU A 636 16.44 27.80 9.75
C LEU A 636 15.24 28.74 9.56
N VAL A 637 14.68 29.25 10.67
CA VAL A 637 13.59 30.25 10.63
C VAL A 637 14.07 31.54 9.97
N SER A 638 15.30 31.98 10.24
CA SER A 638 15.88 33.15 9.58
C SER A 638 16.08 32.93 8.07
N ALA A 639 16.54 31.75 7.66
CA ALA A 639 16.71 31.38 6.26
C ALA A 639 15.37 31.26 5.51
N VAL A 640 14.36 30.66 6.12
CA VAL A 640 12.99 30.59 5.57
C VAL A 640 12.38 31.98 5.46
N THR A 641 12.57 32.84 6.47
CA THR A 641 12.11 34.23 6.42
C THR A 641 12.84 35.01 5.31
N PHE A 642 14.14 34.78 5.12
CA PHE A 642 14.92 35.40 4.04
C PHE A 642 14.48 34.92 2.65
N LEU A 643 14.17 33.63 2.48
CA LEU A 643 13.65 33.08 1.23
C LEU A 643 12.23 33.59 0.92
N LEU A 644 11.36 33.66 1.93
CA LEU A 644 10.02 34.23 1.79
C LEU A 644 10.04 35.75 1.52
N LEU A 645 11.06 36.48 2.01
CA LEU A 645 11.26 37.88 1.66
C LEU A 645 11.83 38.05 0.25
N LYS A 646 12.66 37.10 -0.20
CA LYS A 646 13.26 37.09 -1.55
C LYS A 646 12.22 36.81 -2.63
N ASP A 647 11.23 35.95 -2.37
CA ASP A 647 10.12 35.66 -3.30
C ASP A 647 9.10 36.81 -3.40
N LYS A 648 9.10 37.77 -2.46
CA LYS A 648 8.23 38.96 -2.52
C LYS A 648 8.85 40.18 -3.20
N ASN A 649 10.12 40.13 -3.62
CA ASN A 649 10.70 41.19 -4.45
C ASN A 649 10.42 40.90 -5.94
N PHE A 650 9.18 41.14 -6.35
CA PHE A 650 8.82 41.28 -7.75
C PHE A 650 9.23 42.69 -8.23
N ASP A 651 9.83 42.66 -9.41
CA ASP A 651 10.48 43.71 -10.18
C ASP A 651 9.68 45.03 -10.28
N ILE A 652 10.19 46.11 -9.65
CA ILE A 652 9.80 47.49 -9.96
C ILE A 652 10.81 48.03 -10.97
N SER A 653 10.71 47.57 -12.22
CA SER A 653 11.53 48.09 -13.33
C SER A 653 10.76 48.22 -14.66
N HIS A 654 9.43 48.27 -14.65
CA HIS A 654 8.68 48.43 -15.91
C HIS A 654 7.53 49.45 -15.90
N TYR A 655 7.61 50.49 -15.07
CA TYR A 655 6.77 51.69 -15.19
C TYR A 655 7.59 52.97 -14.98
N PHE A 656 8.49 53.25 -15.92
CA PHE A 656 8.88 54.61 -16.28
C PHE A 656 9.45 54.56 -17.71
N ILE A 657 8.62 54.85 -18.71
CA ILE A 657 8.87 55.74 -19.85
C ILE A 657 7.65 55.68 -20.77
N SER A 658 7.06 56.86 -20.94
CA SER A 658 5.99 57.30 -21.85
C SER A 658 4.55 56.97 -21.49
#